data_AF-A0A1I3RMS3-F1
#
_entry.id   AF-A0A1I3RMS3-F1
#
_cell.length_a   1.000
_cell.length_b   1.000
_cell.length_c   1.000
_cell.angle_alpha   90.00
_cell.angle_beta   90.00
_cell.angle_gamma   90.00
#
_symmetry.space_group_name_H-M   'P 1'
#
loop_
_entity.id
_entity.type
_entity.pdbx_description
1 polymer ?
#
loop_
_entity_poly.entity_id
_entity_poly.type
_entity_poly.pdbx_seq_one_letter_code
_entity_poly.pdbx_strand_id
1 'polypeptide(L)'
;MTTLCLSIFEYDEPQALINHRHYCSQMGYEHEAVSYAGLQSVAHRILYKYELILHHLRRLPEDALLACLTEDCVIFGMHSIENMAEGRDHVLPGIDGEGYDRQTAVQVWRNTAAIRALITGFVARAKITTGLERELDLYAGIDYLPPYAQLAGCYCAVMCNVRRHPAWNGHANIWTLVLSDIELYAGTHPRFRAALFEHVNDWQQNGAPLLEFPAYAGVEQGGFSVQDPGRPVAIVMYYTPNIRQFGAIAESNFLRYCKRHGYTLYVHRETPAEAGPGLTGTWLKMWLLNKYLPHHEWVLWVDADILFVNQAKQLEPLLEGHDIVAAHDIGSWIINAGALGFRRTSRNLELVARIFESICAVPDKSSTYASGGDQTVVADILTNELGWNLDTGLDLVSLNTPWFFQQDSSLMVHYYGMATELRALMMAAQDRGSLRHSAADATPDAHTTQDAGHKPLTRDVLPSIEPMTDQDIIAALPVFSVNSAGTASAVAALALKSANQSFPLLATLISELSQHELHALPVEAALTSAAAHTAAQQLKTLFDHYGSDKANPHNYHFLYGHVLREPLAVTHVLEIGMGTNNEDVVSNMSAQGRPGASLRAFRDFLPNARIFGADIDERILFQEDRIETYFVDQTELDTMAALGRKLPAEFDLIIDDGLHTPNANLASLLIGLPKLKRGGHLVVEDIHPEHLSVWRVVAASLPSWYKPSLYAASHGYLLAIKRLG
;
A
#
# COMPACT_ATOMS: atom_id res chain seq x y z
N MET A 1 -16.22 10.76 -36.11
CA MET A 1 -16.53 9.34 -35.82
C MET A 1 -16.61 9.25 -34.31
N THR A 2 -17.67 8.66 -33.75
CA THR A 2 -17.78 8.50 -32.29
C THR A 2 -16.95 7.30 -31.88
N THR A 3 -16.07 7.49 -30.89
CA THR A 3 -15.24 6.43 -30.31
C THR A 3 -15.51 6.37 -28.82
N LEU A 4 -15.92 5.19 -28.34
CA LEU A 4 -16.13 4.88 -26.94
C LEU A 4 -15.05 3.89 -26.49
N CYS A 5 -14.34 4.24 -25.44
CA CYS A 5 -13.47 3.32 -24.72
C CYS A 5 -14.21 2.74 -23.52
N LEU A 6 -14.37 1.42 -23.52
CA LEU A 6 -14.98 0.65 -22.45
C LEU A 6 -13.88 -0.11 -21.70
N SER A 7 -13.59 0.34 -20.47
CA SER A 7 -12.72 -0.39 -19.55
C SER A 7 -13.51 -1.48 -18.85
N ILE A 8 -13.05 -2.72 -18.97
CA ILE A 8 -13.72 -3.92 -18.45
C ILE A 8 -12.75 -4.62 -17.51
N PHE A 9 -12.95 -4.47 -16.20
CA PHE A 9 -12.04 -5.00 -15.19
C PHE A 9 -12.59 -6.23 -14.49
N GLU A 10 -11.78 -7.27 -14.40
CA GLU A 10 -12.03 -8.46 -13.57
C GLU A 10 -11.68 -8.19 -12.10
N TYR A 11 -10.65 -7.38 -11.86
CA TYR A 11 -10.22 -6.93 -10.54
C TYR A 11 -10.28 -5.40 -10.43
N ASP A 12 -10.51 -4.88 -9.21
CA ASP A 12 -10.38 -3.43 -9.01
C ASP A 12 -8.90 -3.02 -9.16
N GLU A 13 -8.58 -2.37 -10.29
CA GLU A 13 -7.23 -1.86 -10.61
C GLU A 13 -7.28 -0.34 -10.86
N PRO A 14 -7.15 0.49 -9.81
CA PRO A 14 -7.29 1.95 -9.93
C PRO A 14 -6.26 2.59 -10.88
N GLN A 15 -5.05 2.04 -10.95
CA GLN A 15 -3.99 2.60 -11.78
C GLN A 15 -4.25 2.38 -13.28
N ALA A 16 -4.86 1.25 -13.65
CA ALA A 16 -5.36 1.01 -15.01
C ALA A 16 -6.47 2.00 -15.39
N LEU A 17 -7.40 2.26 -14.46
CA LEU A 17 -8.46 3.24 -14.69
C LEU A 17 -7.93 4.65 -14.93
N ILE A 18 -6.94 5.08 -14.15
CA ILE A 18 -6.25 6.38 -14.34
C ILE A 18 -5.60 6.43 -15.72
N ASN A 19 -4.90 5.38 -16.11
CA ASN A 19 -4.22 5.28 -17.40
C ASN A 19 -5.21 5.38 -18.58
N HIS A 20 -6.30 4.60 -18.54
CA HIS A 20 -7.33 4.62 -19.59
C HIS A 20 -8.07 5.95 -19.68
N ARG A 21 -8.42 6.56 -18.53
CA ARG A 21 -9.07 7.88 -18.49
C ARG A 21 -8.18 8.96 -19.06
N HIS A 22 -6.88 8.93 -18.71
CA HIS A 22 -5.92 9.87 -19.25
C HIS A 22 -5.87 9.78 -20.78
N TYR A 23 -5.76 8.57 -21.33
CA TYR A 23 -5.80 8.34 -22.78
C TYR A 23 -7.09 8.88 -23.42
N CYS A 24 -8.25 8.54 -22.88
CA CYS A 24 -9.53 9.01 -23.42
C CYS A 24 -9.64 10.53 -23.38
N SER A 25 -9.17 11.16 -22.30
CA SER A 25 -9.14 12.62 -22.18
C SER A 25 -8.22 13.27 -23.20
N GLN A 26 -7.05 12.70 -23.48
CA GLN A 26 -6.12 13.23 -24.49
C GLN A 26 -6.66 13.11 -25.91
N MET A 27 -7.38 12.02 -26.18
CA MET A 27 -7.93 11.73 -27.51
C MET A 27 -9.33 12.30 -27.75
N GLY A 28 -10.01 12.78 -26.70
CA GLY A 28 -11.39 13.26 -26.78
C GLY A 28 -12.42 12.13 -26.92
N TYR A 29 -12.12 10.94 -26.39
CA TYR A 29 -13.01 9.78 -26.44
C TYR A 29 -13.98 9.76 -25.26
N GLU A 30 -15.19 9.25 -25.49
CA GLU A 30 -16.07 8.87 -24.40
C GLU A 30 -15.43 7.69 -23.65
N HIS A 31 -15.55 7.70 -22.32
CA HIS A 31 -14.99 6.66 -21.47
C HIS A 31 -16.03 6.13 -20.50
N GLU A 32 -16.16 4.81 -20.46
CA GLU A 32 -16.94 4.10 -19.47
C GLU A 32 -16.08 3.01 -18.83
N ALA A 33 -16.27 2.78 -17.54
CA ALA A 33 -15.57 1.73 -16.82
C ALA A 33 -16.58 0.86 -16.07
N VAL A 34 -16.42 -0.45 -16.22
CA VAL A 34 -17.21 -1.46 -15.54
C VAL A 34 -16.25 -2.40 -14.84
N SER A 35 -16.48 -2.61 -13.54
CA SER A 35 -15.85 -3.68 -12.77
C SER A 35 -16.89 -4.78 -12.57
N TYR A 36 -16.48 -6.03 -12.77
CA TYR A 36 -17.24 -7.19 -12.30
C TYR A 36 -16.47 -7.99 -11.24
N ALA A 37 -15.63 -7.29 -10.48
CA ALA A 37 -15.03 -7.80 -9.25
C ALA A 37 -16.11 -8.45 -8.38
N GLY A 38 -15.88 -9.71 -8.00
CA GLY A 38 -16.84 -10.53 -7.25
C GLY A 38 -17.59 -11.58 -8.07
N LEU A 39 -17.61 -11.49 -9.41
CA LEU A 39 -17.99 -12.65 -10.24
C LEU A 39 -16.86 -13.69 -10.17
N GLN A 40 -17.08 -14.85 -9.55
CA GLN A 40 -16.04 -15.88 -9.40
C GLN A 40 -15.96 -16.85 -10.60
N SER A 41 -17.05 -17.01 -11.35
CA SER A 41 -17.10 -17.96 -12.46
C SER A 41 -16.56 -17.35 -13.75
N VAL A 42 -15.55 -18.00 -14.34
CA VAL A 42 -14.99 -17.67 -15.66
C VAL A 42 -16.09 -17.58 -16.73
N ALA A 43 -17.02 -18.55 -16.76
CA ALA A 43 -18.12 -18.55 -17.72
C ALA A 43 -19.05 -17.33 -17.55
N HIS A 44 -19.34 -16.92 -16.31
CA HIS A 44 -20.11 -15.69 -16.06
C HIS A 44 -19.38 -14.44 -16.52
N ARG A 45 -18.07 -14.35 -16.26
CA ARG A 45 -17.23 -13.20 -16.67
C ARG A 45 -17.22 -13.06 -18.19
N ILE A 46 -16.97 -14.15 -18.91
CA ILE A 46 -16.97 -14.18 -20.37
C ILE A 46 -18.35 -13.77 -20.90
N LEU A 47 -19.44 -14.39 -20.42
CA LEU A 47 -20.80 -14.05 -20.88
C LEU A 47 -21.12 -12.58 -20.63
N TYR A 48 -20.84 -12.07 -19.44
CA TYR A 48 -21.11 -10.69 -19.07
C TYR A 48 -20.31 -9.69 -19.91
N LYS A 49 -19.01 -9.96 -20.15
CA LYS A 49 -18.16 -9.15 -21.04
C LYS A 49 -18.77 -8.99 -22.42
N TYR A 50 -19.22 -10.07 -23.07
CA TYR A 50 -19.79 -9.97 -24.42
C TYR A 50 -21.22 -9.44 -24.46
N GLU A 51 -22.02 -9.64 -23.42
CA GLU A 51 -23.32 -8.96 -23.27
C GLU A 51 -23.12 -7.44 -23.16
N LEU A 52 -22.11 -6.98 -22.42
CA LEU A 52 -21.75 -5.56 -22.34
C LEU A 52 -21.28 -5.01 -23.68
N ILE A 53 -20.34 -5.70 -24.36
CA ILE A 53 -19.88 -5.28 -25.69
C ILE A 53 -21.06 -5.15 -26.65
N LEU A 54 -21.96 -6.15 -26.69
CA LEU A 54 -23.16 -6.11 -27.51
C LEU A 54 -24.13 -4.99 -27.10
N HIS A 55 -24.26 -4.73 -25.80
CA HIS A 55 -25.07 -3.65 -25.24
C HIS A 55 -24.64 -2.28 -25.77
N HIS A 56 -23.33 -1.99 -25.78
CA HIS A 56 -22.79 -0.72 -26.28
C HIS A 56 -22.87 -0.64 -27.79
N LEU A 57 -22.49 -1.69 -28.53
CA LEU A 57 -22.59 -1.70 -30.00
C LEU A 57 -24.03 -1.43 -30.48
N ARG A 58 -25.06 -1.92 -29.79
CA ARG A 58 -26.47 -1.64 -30.15
C ARG A 58 -26.92 -0.20 -29.93
N ARG A 59 -26.19 0.59 -29.14
CA ARG A 59 -26.53 1.98 -28.78
C ARG A 59 -25.67 3.01 -29.48
N LEU A 60 -24.44 2.65 -29.80
CA LEU A 60 -23.56 3.50 -30.58
C LEU A 60 -24.12 3.72 -32.00
N PRO A 61 -23.84 4.86 -32.64
CA PRO A 61 -24.16 5.07 -34.05
C PRO A 61 -23.52 4.00 -34.95
N GLU A 62 -24.09 3.76 -36.13
CA GLU A 62 -23.44 2.92 -37.15
C GLU A 62 -22.04 3.50 -37.48
N ASP A 63 -21.06 2.62 -37.73
CA ASP A 63 -19.65 2.92 -37.98
C ASP A 63 -18.85 3.51 -36.81
N ALA A 64 -19.46 3.73 -35.63
CA ALA A 64 -18.75 4.10 -34.41
C ALA A 64 -17.76 3.02 -33.97
N LEU A 65 -16.72 3.40 -33.22
CA LEU A 65 -15.70 2.48 -32.71
C LEU A 65 -15.92 2.23 -31.21
N LEU A 66 -15.87 0.97 -30.81
CA LEU A 66 -15.86 0.54 -29.42
C LEU A 66 -14.51 -0.12 -29.12
N ALA A 67 -13.66 0.54 -28.34
CA ALA A 67 -12.42 -0.03 -27.83
C ALA A 67 -12.65 -0.63 -26.45
N CYS A 68 -12.32 -1.91 -26.29
CA CYS A 68 -12.43 -2.63 -25.02
C CYS A 68 -11.03 -2.81 -24.43
N LEU A 69 -10.83 -2.34 -23.20
CA LEU A 69 -9.54 -2.34 -22.50
C LEU A 69 -9.70 -3.06 -21.16
N THR A 70 -8.88 -4.06 -20.86
CA THR A 70 -8.85 -4.73 -19.54
C THR A 70 -7.75 -4.16 -18.64
N GLU A 71 -7.69 -4.62 -17.41
CA GLU A 71 -6.62 -4.31 -16.46
C GLU A 71 -5.25 -4.87 -16.88
N ASP A 72 -5.17 -5.67 -17.93
CA ASP A 72 -3.90 -6.15 -18.50
C ASP A 72 -3.50 -5.35 -19.76
N CYS A 73 -4.23 -4.29 -20.10
CA CYS A 73 -3.89 -3.37 -21.19
C CYS A 73 -3.33 -2.07 -20.62
N VAL A 74 -2.03 -1.83 -20.76
CA VAL A 74 -1.43 -0.53 -20.45
C VAL A 74 -1.44 0.33 -21.71
N ILE A 75 -2.09 1.49 -21.66
CA ILE A 75 -1.90 2.51 -22.70
C ILE A 75 -0.54 3.15 -22.52
N PHE A 76 0.36 2.86 -23.45
CA PHE A 76 1.75 3.31 -23.44
C PHE A 76 1.96 4.56 -24.30
N GLY A 77 1.24 4.70 -25.41
CA GLY A 77 1.33 5.86 -26.29
C GLY A 77 -0.03 6.43 -26.68
N MET A 78 -0.09 7.74 -26.87
CA MET A 78 -1.33 8.47 -27.21
C MET A 78 -1.57 8.43 -28.72
N HIS A 79 -2.15 7.33 -29.21
CA HIS A 79 -2.41 7.10 -30.64
C HIS A 79 -3.90 7.02 -30.97
N SER A 80 -4.31 7.47 -32.16
CA SER A 80 -5.72 7.45 -32.61
C SER A 80 -6.21 6.06 -33.00
N ILE A 81 -7.30 5.65 -32.36
CA ILE A 81 -8.02 4.41 -32.67
C ILE A 81 -8.60 4.47 -34.08
N GLU A 82 -9.11 5.63 -34.50
CA GLU A 82 -9.69 5.82 -35.83
C GLU A 82 -8.67 5.54 -36.93
N ASN A 83 -7.45 6.05 -36.79
CA ASN A 83 -6.37 5.83 -37.74
C ASN A 83 -5.95 4.35 -37.79
N MET A 84 -5.89 3.68 -36.63
CA MET A 84 -5.57 2.25 -36.58
C MET A 84 -6.70 1.38 -37.14
N ALA A 85 -7.96 1.80 -36.98
CA ALA A 85 -9.14 1.08 -37.45
C ALA A 85 -9.51 1.39 -38.90
N GLU A 86 -8.78 2.25 -39.61
CA GLU A 86 -9.10 2.66 -40.98
C GLU A 86 -9.24 1.45 -41.91
N GLY A 87 -10.41 1.35 -42.59
CA GLY A 87 -10.72 0.25 -43.50
C GLY A 87 -10.94 -1.12 -42.84
N ARG A 88 -11.06 -1.19 -41.51
CA ARG A 88 -11.22 -2.44 -40.75
C ARG A 88 -12.51 -2.44 -39.92
N ASP A 89 -13.14 -3.61 -39.82
CA ASP A 89 -14.28 -3.83 -38.93
C ASP A 89 -13.86 -4.15 -37.50
N HIS A 90 -12.61 -4.60 -37.30
CA HIS A 90 -12.04 -4.86 -35.99
C HIS A 90 -10.52 -4.66 -35.98
N VAL A 91 -9.97 -4.36 -34.82
CA VAL A 91 -8.53 -4.35 -34.54
C VAL A 91 -8.29 -5.27 -33.35
N LEU A 92 -7.70 -6.44 -33.62
CA LEU A 92 -7.39 -7.47 -32.64
C LEU A 92 -5.89 -7.77 -32.72
N PRO A 93 -5.06 -7.06 -31.93
CA PRO A 93 -3.62 -7.23 -32.02
C PRO A 93 -3.15 -8.48 -31.27
N GLY A 94 -2.33 -9.29 -31.93
CA GLY A 94 -1.64 -10.42 -31.33
C GLY A 94 -0.39 -9.99 -30.54
N ILE A 95 0.13 -10.91 -29.72
CA ILE A 95 1.34 -10.73 -28.91
C ILE A 95 2.25 -11.97 -29.00
N ASP A 96 3.54 -11.83 -28.72
CA ASP A 96 4.54 -12.90 -28.84
C ASP A 96 4.69 -13.73 -27.55
N GLY A 97 3.74 -14.64 -27.31
CA GLY A 97 3.73 -15.56 -26.16
C GLY A 97 4.30 -16.95 -26.44
N GLU A 98 4.67 -17.68 -25.37
CA GLU A 98 4.96 -19.11 -25.43
C GLU A 98 3.67 -19.91 -25.67
N GLY A 99 3.41 -20.26 -26.94
CA GLY A 99 2.26 -21.08 -27.32
C GLY A 99 0.94 -20.32 -27.53
N TYR A 100 0.94 -18.99 -27.42
CA TYR A 100 -0.23 -18.14 -27.66
C TYR A 100 0.17 -16.86 -28.41
N ASP A 101 -0.50 -16.58 -29.53
CA ASP A 101 -0.32 -15.37 -30.35
C ASP A 101 -1.50 -14.39 -30.25
N ARG A 102 -2.47 -14.67 -29.37
CA ARG A 102 -3.73 -13.94 -29.23
C ARG A 102 -3.97 -13.52 -27.77
N GLN A 103 -4.68 -12.42 -27.60
CA GLN A 103 -5.02 -11.82 -26.32
C GLN A 103 -6.39 -11.13 -26.40
N THR A 104 -7.05 -10.90 -25.26
CA THR A 104 -8.37 -10.25 -25.18
C THR A 104 -8.37 -8.97 -24.33
N ALA A 105 -7.18 -8.52 -23.89
CA ALA A 105 -6.94 -7.33 -23.10
C ALA A 105 -7.18 -6.02 -23.85
N VAL A 106 -6.86 -5.97 -25.15
CA VAL A 106 -7.18 -4.85 -26.04
C VAL A 106 -7.90 -5.33 -27.30
N GLN A 107 -9.05 -4.71 -27.58
CA GLN A 107 -9.88 -5.03 -28.74
C GLN A 107 -10.53 -3.76 -29.26
N VAL A 108 -10.69 -3.61 -30.58
CA VAL A 108 -11.50 -2.55 -31.18
C VAL A 108 -12.52 -3.16 -32.11
N TRP A 109 -13.76 -2.71 -32.01
CA TRP A 109 -14.89 -3.17 -32.81
C TRP A 109 -15.56 -1.98 -33.50
N ARG A 110 -15.71 -2.04 -34.83
CA ARG A 110 -16.54 -1.11 -35.59
C ARG A 110 -17.99 -1.55 -35.50
N ASN A 111 -18.87 -0.61 -35.20
CA ASN A 111 -20.29 -0.89 -35.08
C ASN A 111 -20.95 -1.07 -36.45
N THR A 112 -20.89 -2.30 -36.97
CA THR A 112 -21.59 -2.74 -38.18
C THR A 112 -22.59 -3.84 -37.86
N ALA A 113 -23.57 -4.04 -38.74
CA ALA A 113 -24.50 -5.17 -38.62
C ALA A 113 -23.78 -6.54 -38.53
N ALA A 114 -22.67 -6.71 -39.26
CA ALA A 114 -21.87 -7.94 -39.25
C ALA A 114 -21.17 -8.16 -37.89
N ILE A 115 -20.56 -7.11 -37.32
CA ILE A 115 -19.91 -7.19 -36.00
C ILE A 115 -20.95 -7.44 -34.89
N ARG A 116 -22.12 -6.80 -34.93
CA ARG A 116 -23.20 -7.10 -33.97
C ARG A 116 -23.66 -8.55 -34.05
N ALA A 117 -23.75 -9.13 -35.25
CA ALA A 117 -24.10 -10.54 -35.43
C ALA A 117 -23.00 -11.48 -34.90
N LEU A 118 -21.72 -11.13 -35.14
CA LEU A 118 -20.57 -11.86 -34.60
C LEU A 118 -20.57 -11.91 -33.07
N ILE A 119 -20.68 -10.74 -32.41
CA ILE A 119 -20.73 -10.66 -30.94
C ILE A 119 -21.99 -11.35 -30.38
N THR A 120 -23.12 -11.30 -31.09
CA THR A 120 -24.30 -12.10 -30.71
C THR A 120 -24.00 -13.60 -30.72
N GLY A 121 -23.21 -14.08 -31.68
CA GLY A 121 -22.71 -15.46 -31.72
C GLY A 121 -21.78 -15.78 -30.56
N PHE A 122 -20.93 -14.84 -30.14
CA PHE A 122 -20.08 -14.97 -28.95
C PHE A 122 -20.93 -15.15 -27.69
N VAL A 123 -21.92 -14.28 -27.48
CA VAL A 123 -22.88 -14.39 -26.37
C VAL A 123 -23.56 -15.76 -26.37
N ALA A 124 -24.00 -16.26 -27.52
CA ALA A 124 -24.66 -17.57 -27.62
C ALA A 124 -23.73 -18.72 -27.20
N ARG A 125 -22.44 -18.65 -27.56
CA ARG A 125 -21.41 -19.64 -27.23
C ARG A 125 -20.86 -19.49 -25.81
N ALA A 126 -20.95 -18.30 -25.22
CA ALA A 126 -20.52 -18.01 -23.84
C ALA A 126 -21.59 -18.36 -22.79
N LYS A 127 -22.80 -18.76 -23.19
CA LYS A 127 -23.83 -19.21 -22.25
C LYS A 127 -23.30 -20.32 -21.36
N ILE A 128 -23.58 -20.25 -20.06
CA ILE A 128 -23.01 -21.14 -19.03
C ILE A 128 -23.22 -22.64 -19.34
N THR A 129 -24.28 -22.98 -20.09
CA THR A 129 -24.60 -24.36 -20.49
C THR A 129 -23.73 -24.93 -21.61
N THR A 130 -22.88 -24.13 -22.27
CA THR A 130 -22.06 -24.59 -23.42
C THR A 130 -20.73 -25.19 -22.99
N GLY A 131 -20.28 -24.98 -21.75
CA GLY A 131 -19.00 -25.49 -21.25
C GLY A 131 -17.77 -24.78 -21.83
N LEU A 132 -17.89 -23.49 -22.21
CA LEU A 132 -16.74 -22.70 -22.65
C LEU A 132 -15.77 -22.46 -21.48
N GLU A 133 -14.55 -23.01 -21.57
CA GLU A 133 -13.52 -22.86 -20.54
C GLU A 133 -12.56 -21.71 -20.84
N ARG A 134 -12.20 -21.48 -22.11
CA ARG A 134 -11.23 -20.44 -22.51
C ARG A 134 -11.89 -19.40 -23.40
N GLU A 135 -11.75 -18.13 -23.03
CA GLU A 135 -12.32 -17.00 -23.78
C GLU A 135 -11.85 -16.98 -25.24
N LEU A 136 -10.56 -17.24 -25.49
CA LEU A 136 -9.97 -17.21 -26.83
C LEU A 136 -10.59 -18.21 -27.81
N ASP A 137 -11.25 -19.27 -27.32
CA ASP A 137 -11.95 -20.23 -28.19
C ASP A 137 -13.13 -19.56 -28.92
N LEU A 138 -13.68 -18.46 -28.41
CA LEU A 138 -14.72 -17.67 -29.10
C LEU A 138 -14.19 -17.10 -30.41
N TYR A 139 -12.90 -16.75 -30.47
CA TYR A 139 -12.26 -16.10 -31.61
C TYR A 139 -11.76 -17.08 -32.68
N ALA A 140 -12.09 -18.36 -32.57
CA ALA A 140 -11.78 -19.34 -33.60
C ALA A 140 -12.32 -18.86 -34.97
N GLY A 141 -11.42 -18.72 -35.95
CA GLY A 141 -11.76 -18.28 -37.31
C GLY A 141 -11.83 -16.76 -37.52
N ILE A 142 -11.50 -15.94 -36.51
CA ILE A 142 -11.36 -14.48 -36.67
C ILE A 142 -9.90 -14.12 -36.94
N ASP A 143 -9.69 -13.20 -37.87
CA ASP A 143 -8.37 -12.67 -38.20
C ASP A 143 -7.83 -11.80 -37.06
N TYR A 144 -6.63 -12.15 -36.58
CA TYR A 144 -5.83 -11.36 -35.63
C TYR A 144 -4.67 -10.74 -36.39
N LEU A 145 -4.29 -9.53 -35.98
CA LEU A 145 -3.04 -8.96 -36.45
C LEU A 145 -1.88 -9.77 -35.85
N PRO A 146 -0.80 -10.02 -36.60
CA PRO A 146 0.36 -10.72 -36.07
C PRO A 146 1.00 -9.92 -34.93
N PRO A 147 1.78 -10.57 -34.05
CA PRO A 147 2.58 -9.87 -33.04
C PRO A 147 3.43 -8.76 -33.69
N TYR A 148 3.54 -7.62 -33.01
CA TYR A 148 4.23 -6.41 -33.49
C TYR A 148 3.64 -5.79 -34.78
N ALA A 149 2.39 -6.10 -35.13
CA ALA A 149 1.72 -5.43 -36.23
C ALA A 149 1.67 -3.91 -36.03
N GLN A 150 2.00 -3.19 -37.11
CA GLN A 150 1.91 -1.74 -37.15
C GLN A 150 0.72 -1.29 -37.99
N LEU A 151 -0.10 -0.41 -37.43
CA LEU A 151 -1.17 0.29 -38.14
C LEU A 151 -0.96 1.78 -37.96
N ALA A 152 -1.09 2.55 -39.05
CA ALA A 152 -0.80 3.99 -39.07
C ALA A 152 0.58 4.35 -38.45
N GLY A 153 1.60 3.49 -38.64
CA GLY A 153 2.96 3.68 -38.10
C GLY A 153 3.10 3.41 -36.60
N CYS A 154 2.09 2.83 -35.96
CA CYS A 154 2.05 2.51 -34.53
C CYS A 154 1.97 1.01 -34.28
N TYR A 155 2.81 0.48 -33.40
CA TYR A 155 2.67 -0.88 -32.87
C TYR A 155 1.40 -0.97 -32.02
N CYS A 156 0.47 -1.84 -32.41
CA CYS A 156 -0.85 -1.88 -31.76
C CYS A 156 -0.78 -2.45 -30.34
N ALA A 157 -0.07 -3.58 -30.17
CA ALA A 157 0.19 -4.20 -28.88
C ALA A 157 1.59 -4.80 -28.86
N VAL A 158 2.27 -4.65 -27.73
CA VAL A 158 3.55 -5.30 -27.43
C VAL A 158 3.43 -6.00 -26.08
N MET A 159 3.96 -7.21 -25.95
CA MET A 159 3.90 -7.93 -24.69
C MET A 159 4.80 -7.28 -23.63
N CYS A 160 4.29 -7.17 -22.40
CA CYS A 160 5.12 -6.94 -21.22
C CYS A 160 5.00 -8.14 -20.28
N ASN A 161 6.11 -8.85 -20.10
CA ASN A 161 6.23 -9.99 -19.21
C ASN A 161 7.29 -9.67 -18.14
N VAL A 162 6.96 -9.91 -16.88
CA VAL A 162 7.81 -9.56 -15.71
C VAL A 162 9.21 -10.21 -15.75
N ARG A 163 9.36 -11.32 -16.49
CA ARG A 163 10.58 -12.14 -16.59
C ARG A 163 11.40 -11.84 -17.84
N ARG A 164 10.84 -11.12 -18.81
CA ARG A 164 11.51 -10.79 -20.08
C ARG A 164 12.03 -9.36 -20.04
N HIS A 165 13.21 -9.15 -20.62
CA HIS A 165 13.72 -7.80 -20.84
C HIS A 165 12.65 -6.97 -21.57
N PRO A 166 12.34 -5.74 -21.12
CA PRO A 166 11.30 -4.91 -21.71
C PRO A 166 11.76 -4.39 -23.09
N ALA A 167 11.62 -5.22 -24.13
CA ALA A 167 12.03 -4.88 -25.50
C ALA A 167 11.26 -3.67 -26.06
N TRP A 168 10.12 -3.32 -25.47
CA TRP A 168 9.37 -2.10 -25.78
C TRP A 168 10.06 -0.81 -25.31
N ASN A 169 11.03 -0.89 -24.39
CA ASN A 169 11.77 0.28 -23.94
C ASN A 169 12.61 0.85 -25.10
N GLY A 170 12.41 2.13 -25.41
CA GLY A 170 13.04 2.80 -26.56
C GLY A 170 12.20 2.84 -27.85
N HIS A 171 11.01 2.25 -27.85
CA HIS A 171 10.07 2.37 -28.98
C HIS A 171 9.04 3.47 -28.71
N ALA A 172 9.14 4.58 -29.44
CA ALA A 172 8.27 5.74 -29.26
C ALA A 172 6.84 5.57 -29.82
N ASN A 173 6.61 4.59 -30.69
CA ASN A 173 5.36 4.43 -31.44
C ASN A 173 4.58 3.17 -31.01
N ILE A 174 4.50 2.90 -29.71
CA ILE A 174 3.70 1.80 -29.17
C ILE A 174 2.39 2.36 -28.61
N TRP A 175 1.26 1.79 -29.01
CA TRP A 175 -0.03 2.13 -28.43
C TRP A 175 -0.23 1.45 -27.08
N THR A 176 -0.20 0.11 -27.05
CA THR A 176 -0.48 -0.63 -25.82
C THR A 176 0.63 -1.61 -25.47
N LEU A 177 0.86 -1.77 -24.17
CA LEU A 177 1.52 -2.96 -23.63
C LEU A 177 0.43 -3.92 -23.12
N VAL A 178 0.56 -5.20 -23.45
CA VAL A 178 -0.33 -6.24 -22.92
C VAL A 178 0.44 -7.06 -21.90
N LEU A 179 -0.07 -7.07 -20.67
CA LEU A 179 0.55 -7.80 -19.57
C LEU A 179 0.25 -9.28 -19.69
N SER A 180 1.29 -10.10 -19.67
CA SER A 180 1.15 -11.55 -19.76
C SER A 180 2.28 -12.25 -19.04
N ASP A 181 1.95 -13.25 -18.21
CA ASP A 181 2.91 -14.18 -17.61
C ASP A 181 2.41 -15.63 -17.69
N ILE A 182 3.30 -16.59 -17.45
CA ILE A 182 2.98 -18.01 -17.55
C ILE A 182 2.03 -18.47 -16.44
N GLU A 183 1.14 -19.39 -16.78
CA GLU A 183 0.12 -19.92 -15.88
C GLU A 183 0.70 -20.60 -14.63
N LEU A 184 1.91 -21.17 -14.72
CA LEU A 184 2.64 -21.77 -13.59
C LEU A 184 2.78 -20.80 -12.40
N TYR A 185 2.83 -19.49 -12.66
CA TYR A 185 2.91 -18.44 -11.64
C TYR A 185 1.61 -17.63 -11.49
N ALA A 186 0.48 -18.23 -11.87
CA ALA A 186 -0.86 -17.63 -11.81
C ALA A 186 -1.05 -16.37 -12.69
N GLY A 187 -0.25 -16.21 -13.75
CA GLY A 187 -0.34 -15.08 -14.67
C GLY A 187 0.22 -13.77 -14.10
N THR A 188 -0.27 -12.63 -14.61
CA THR A 188 0.23 -11.31 -14.20
C THR A 188 -0.22 -10.98 -12.78
N HIS A 189 0.74 -10.96 -11.84
CA HIS A 189 0.45 -10.66 -10.44
C HIS A 189 -0.03 -9.21 -10.23
N PRO A 190 -1.07 -8.94 -9.41
CA PRO A 190 -1.63 -7.61 -9.20
C PRO A 190 -0.62 -6.55 -8.73
N ARG A 191 0.32 -6.91 -7.86
CA ARG A 191 1.36 -5.98 -7.41
C ARG A 191 2.24 -5.48 -8.57
N PHE A 192 2.58 -6.35 -9.52
CA PHE A 192 3.37 -5.96 -10.69
C PHE A 192 2.55 -5.08 -11.64
N ARG A 193 1.29 -5.46 -11.88
CA ARG A 193 0.33 -4.66 -12.66
C ARG A 193 0.25 -3.23 -12.12
N ALA A 194 -0.08 -3.08 -10.84
CA ALA A 194 -0.20 -1.78 -10.19
C ALA A 194 1.10 -0.96 -10.29
N ALA A 195 2.27 -1.58 -10.02
CA ALA A 195 3.56 -0.90 -10.09
C ALA A 195 3.89 -0.41 -11.51
N LEU A 196 3.59 -1.22 -12.53
CA LEU A 196 3.84 -0.85 -13.93
C LEU A 196 2.90 0.26 -14.39
N PHE A 197 1.60 0.20 -14.07
CA PHE A 197 0.68 1.29 -14.40
C PHE A 197 1.04 2.58 -13.67
N GLU A 198 1.34 2.53 -12.38
CA GLU A 198 1.77 3.71 -11.61
C GLU A 198 3.00 4.35 -12.28
N HIS A 199 4.00 3.53 -12.64
CA HIS A 199 5.21 4.00 -13.29
C HIS A 199 4.96 4.61 -14.69
N VAL A 200 4.10 3.99 -15.51
CA VAL A 200 3.72 4.53 -16.83
C VAL A 200 2.90 5.81 -16.68
N ASN A 201 2.01 5.87 -15.70
CA ASN A 201 1.24 7.08 -15.39
C ASN A 201 2.15 8.22 -14.95
N ASP A 202 3.13 7.96 -14.07
CA ASP A 202 4.13 8.96 -13.65
C ASP A 202 4.97 9.46 -14.82
N TRP A 203 5.35 8.57 -15.75
CA TRP A 203 6.06 8.97 -16.96
C TRP A 203 5.21 9.85 -17.87
N GLN A 204 3.98 9.44 -18.17
CA GLN A 204 3.09 10.16 -19.10
C GLN A 204 2.57 11.48 -18.53
N GLN A 205 2.23 11.51 -17.23
CA GLN A 205 1.47 12.59 -16.61
C GLN A 205 2.33 13.49 -15.73
N ASN A 206 3.39 12.95 -15.11
CA ASN A 206 4.24 13.66 -14.16
C ASN A 206 5.66 13.93 -14.70
N GLY A 207 5.98 13.47 -15.92
CA GLY A 207 7.28 13.67 -16.55
C GLY A 207 8.42 12.89 -15.88
N ALA A 208 8.11 11.85 -15.10
CA ALA A 208 9.13 10.97 -14.53
C ALA A 208 9.88 10.20 -15.63
N PRO A 209 11.18 9.94 -15.51
CA PRO A 209 11.91 9.21 -16.54
C PRO A 209 11.50 7.72 -16.56
N LEU A 210 11.30 7.19 -17.78
CA LEU A 210 10.84 5.81 -17.96
C LEU A 210 11.95 4.81 -17.61
N LEU A 211 11.68 3.91 -16.65
CA LEU A 211 12.59 2.88 -16.17
C LEU A 211 13.90 3.46 -15.60
N GLU A 212 13.86 4.69 -15.11
CA GLU A 212 14.96 5.30 -14.37
C GLU A 212 14.47 5.75 -12.99
N PHE A 213 15.35 5.66 -11.99
CA PHE A 213 14.98 5.87 -10.59
C PHE A 213 15.90 6.92 -9.95
N PRO A 214 15.76 8.21 -10.32
CA PRO A 214 16.67 9.28 -9.89
C PRO A 214 16.71 9.49 -8.38
N ALA A 215 15.67 9.08 -7.64
CA ALA A 215 15.63 9.10 -6.18
C ALA A 215 16.80 8.33 -5.52
N TYR A 216 17.42 7.37 -6.24
CA TYR A 216 18.53 6.55 -5.75
C TYR A 216 19.87 6.91 -6.39
N ALA A 217 19.94 8.03 -7.11
CA ALA A 217 21.19 8.51 -7.72
C ALA A 217 22.21 8.99 -6.67
N GLY A 218 21.74 9.42 -5.50
CA GLY A 218 22.57 9.95 -4.40
C GLY A 218 23.34 8.89 -3.59
N VAL A 219 23.15 7.61 -3.90
CA VAL A 219 23.88 6.50 -3.28
C VAL A 219 25.38 6.59 -3.64
N GLU A 220 26.24 6.29 -2.67
CA GLU A 220 27.70 6.43 -2.77
C GLU A 220 28.27 5.69 -4.00
N GLN A 221 29.29 6.27 -4.65
CA GLN A 221 29.89 5.74 -5.88
C GLN A 221 31.20 4.98 -5.64
N GLY A 222 31.74 4.97 -4.42
CA GLY A 222 32.97 4.25 -4.09
C GLY A 222 32.79 2.73 -4.10
N GLY A 223 33.85 1.99 -4.45
CA GLY A 223 33.81 0.53 -4.59
C GLY A 223 33.46 -0.24 -3.30
N PHE A 224 33.64 0.37 -2.13
CA PHE A 224 33.31 -0.21 -0.84
C PHE A 224 32.97 0.87 0.19
N SER A 225 31.97 0.64 1.03
CA SER A 225 31.79 1.38 2.27
C SER A 225 31.21 0.54 3.40
N VAL A 226 31.42 1.03 4.63
CA VAL A 226 30.88 0.45 5.85
C VAL A 226 30.16 1.51 6.67
N GLN A 227 28.94 1.20 7.11
CA GLN A 227 28.18 2.01 8.06
C GLN A 227 28.16 1.33 9.42
N ASP A 228 28.28 2.13 10.49
CA ASP A 228 28.25 1.67 11.88
C ASP A 228 29.13 0.42 12.12
N PRO A 229 30.45 0.47 11.91
CA PRO A 229 31.32 -0.70 12.04
C PRO A 229 31.36 -1.25 13.48
N GLY A 230 31.47 -2.58 13.61
CA GLY A 230 31.70 -3.26 14.89
C GLY A 230 30.45 -3.54 15.74
N ARG A 231 29.25 -3.45 15.17
CA ARG A 231 27.99 -3.80 15.86
C ARG A 231 27.85 -5.33 16.00
N PRO A 232 27.08 -5.86 16.96
CA PRO A 232 26.92 -7.31 17.12
C PRO A 232 26.37 -8.02 15.88
N VAL A 233 25.42 -7.39 15.18
CA VAL A 233 24.84 -7.89 13.92
C VAL A 233 25.38 -7.07 12.75
N ALA A 234 25.83 -7.75 11.70
CA ALA A 234 26.22 -7.14 10.44
C ALA A 234 25.43 -7.70 9.26
N ILE A 235 25.01 -6.81 8.36
CA ILE A 235 24.46 -7.13 7.05
C ILE A 235 25.52 -6.86 5.99
N VAL A 236 25.67 -7.77 5.05
CA VAL A 236 26.62 -7.69 3.94
C VAL A 236 25.85 -7.74 2.63
N MET A 237 26.07 -6.72 1.81
CA MET A 237 25.50 -6.57 0.49
C MET A 237 26.61 -6.41 -0.55
N TYR A 238 26.40 -6.98 -1.73
CA TYR A 238 27.28 -6.81 -2.88
C TYR A 238 26.47 -6.61 -4.16
N TYR A 239 26.86 -5.62 -4.96
CA TYR A 239 26.35 -5.44 -6.32
C TYR A 239 27.40 -4.78 -7.20
N THR A 240 27.30 -4.93 -8.51
CA THR A 240 28.26 -4.35 -9.48
C THR A 240 27.58 -3.34 -10.42
N PRO A 241 28.34 -2.53 -11.18
CA PRO A 241 27.77 -1.49 -12.03
C PRO A 241 26.66 -1.97 -13.00
N ASN A 242 26.76 -3.20 -13.52
CA ASN A 242 25.76 -3.78 -14.43
C ASN A 242 24.39 -4.05 -13.79
N ILE A 243 24.30 -4.10 -12.46
CA ILE A 243 23.03 -4.24 -11.72
C ILE A 243 22.76 -3.06 -10.79
N ARG A 244 23.50 -1.94 -10.96
CA ARG A 244 23.40 -0.76 -10.10
C ARG A 244 21.98 -0.20 -10.02
N GLN A 245 21.18 -0.33 -11.08
CA GLN A 245 19.83 0.22 -11.15
C GLN A 245 18.94 -0.27 -10.00
N PHE A 246 18.96 -1.57 -9.69
CA PHE A 246 18.24 -2.10 -8.53
C PHE A 246 19.11 -2.21 -7.28
N GLY A 247 20.44 -2.40 -7.44
CA GLY A 247 21.38 -2.41 -6.31
C GLY A 247 21.34 -1.11 -5.51
N ALA A 248 21.26 0.05 -6.16
CA ALA A 248 21.15 1.33 -5.44
C ALA A 248 19.83 1.49 -4.68
N ILE A 249 18.74 0.86 -5.15
CA ILE A 249 17.45 0.85 -4.45
C ILE A 249 17.59 0.03 -3.16
N ALA A 250 18.10 -1.20 -3.26
CA ALA A 250 18.36 -2.05 -2.11
C ALA A 250 19.37 -1.44 -1.14
N GLU A 251 20.43 -0.80 -1.62
CA GLU A 251 21.38 -0.13 -0.75
C GLU A 251 20.72 0.99 0.05
N SER A 252 19.94 1.87 -0.60
CA SER A 252 19.19 2.92 0.10
C SER A 252 18.23 2.33 1.15
N ASN A 253 17.58 1.21 0.84
CA ASN A 253 16.72 0.48 1.76
C ASN A 253 17.48 -0.11 2.96
N PHE A 254 18.63 -0.74 2.71
CA PHE A 254 19.45 -1.40 3.74
C PHE A 254 20.11 -0.37 4.64
N LEU A 255 20.56 0.76 4.09
CA LEU A 255 21.11 1.88 4.86
C LEU A 255 20.11 2.38 5.91
N ARG A 256 18.84 2.55 5.51
CA ARG A 256 17.78 2.96 6.45
C ARG A 256 17.50 1.88 7.49
N TYR A 257 17.41 0.63 7.08
CA TYR A 257 17.14 -0.50 7.98
C TYR A 257 18.25 -0.68 9.03
N CYS A 258 19.50 -0.76 8.58
CA CYS A 258 20.65 -0.96 9.46
C CYS A 258 20.84 0.21 10.42
N LYS A 259 20.66 1.45 9.94
CA LYS A 259 20.73 2.65 10.79
C LYS A 259 19.66 2.62 11.88
N ARG A 260 18.43 2.20 11.55
CA ARG A 260 17.33 2.11 12.52
C ARG A 260 17.64 1.13 13.65
N HIS A 261 18.15 -0.04 13.32
CA HIS A 261 18.36 -1.12 14.31
C HIS A 261 19.77 -1.18 14.88
N GLY A 262 20.65 -0.26 14.49
CA GLY A 262 22.03 -0.21 14.97
C GLY A 262 22.88 -1.39 14.48
N TYR A 263 22.67 -1.84 13.24
CA TYR A 263 23.45 -2.90 12.60
C TYR A 263 24.61 -2.34 11.79
N THR A 264 25.70 -3.10 11.67
CA THR A 264 26.75 -2.79 10.71
C THR A 264 26.25 -3.10 9.31
N LEU A 265 26.45 -2.21 8.34
CA LEU A 265 26.21 -2.49 6.92
C LEU A 265 27.52 -2.44 6.15
N TYR A 266 27.90 -3.54 5.52
CA TYR A 266 28.97 -3.58 4.52
C TYR A 266 28.37 -3.57 3.12
N VAL A 267 28.78 -2.59 2.30
CA VAL A 267 28.36 -2.50 0.91
C VAL A 267 29.57 -2.57 -0.01
N HIS A 268 29.62 -3.60 -0.85
CA HIS A 268 30.61 -3.73 -1.91
C HIS A 268 29.96 -3.43 -3.27
N ARG A 269 30.50 -2.44 -3.98
CA ARG A 269 30.02 -1.99 -5.30
C ARG A 269 30.90 -2.48 -6.45
N GLU A 270 32.01 -3.13 -6.11
CA GLU A 270 32.98 -3.74 -7.00
C GLU A 270 33.50 -5.04 -6.40
N THR A 271 33.96 -5.97 -7.24
CA THR A 271 34.59 -7.21 -6.76
C THR A 271 35.94 -6.87 -6.10
N PRO A 272 36.16 -7.22 -4.82
CA PRO A 272 37.43 -6.96 -4.15
C PRO A 272 38.59 -7.66 -4.86
N ALA A 273 39.69 -6.95 -5.12
CA ALA A 273 40.88 -7.52 -5.78
C ALA A 273 41.47 -8.73 -5.04
N GLU A 274 41.27 -8.79 -3.72
CA GLU A 274 41.69 -9.87 -2.81
C GLU A 274 40.89 -11.17 -2.99
N ALA A 275 39.68 -11.12 -3.57
CA ALA A 275 38.80 -12.28 -3.67
C ALA A 275 39.37 -13.35 -4.61
N GLY A 276 40.25 -12.99 -5.55
CA GLY A 276 40.81 -13.91 -6.53
C GLY A 276 39.91 -14.08 -7.77
N PRO A 277 40.44 -14.72 -8.83
CA PRO A 277 39.75 -14.79 -10.12
C PRO A 277 38.50 -15.69 -10.05
N GLY A 278 37.41 -15.25 -10.70
CA GLY A 278 36.16 -16.01 -10.80
C GLY A 278 35.21 -15.90 -9.60
N LEU A 279 35.59 -15.17 -8.55
CA LEU A 279 34.73 -14.89 -7.40
C LEU A 279 34.01 -13.56 -7.59
N THR A 280 32.92 -13.60 -8.35
CA THR A 280 32.03 -12.44 -8.59
C THR A 280 30.57 -12.89 -8.58
N GLY A 281 29.64 -11.94 -8.50
CA GLY A 281 28.22 -12.24 -8.36
C GLY A 281 27.94 -13.08 -7.13
N THR A 282 27.11 -14.11 -7.29
CA THR A 282 26.72 -15.02 -6.20
C THR A 282 27.90 -15.77 -5.57
N TRP A 283 28.98 -16.01 -6.33
CA TRP A 283 30.15 -16.75 -5.88
C TRP A 283 31.01 -16.02 -4.85
N LEU A 284 30.83 -14.70 -4.69
CA LEU A 284 31.59 -13.88 -3.75
C LEU A 284 31.04 -13.95 -2.30
N LYS A 285 29.78 -14.38 -2.14
CA LYS A 285 29.04 -14.39 -0.87
C LYS A 285 29.79 -15.02 0.29
N MET A 286 30.28 -16.25 0.10
CA MET A 286 30.98 -16.97 1.17
C MET A 286 32.36 -16.40 1.47
N TRP A 287 33.02 -15.76 0.50
CA TRP A 287 34.28 -15.04 0.75
C TRP A 287 34.02 -13.85 1.70
N LEU A 288 32.96 -13.08 1.46
CA LEU A 288 32.59 -11.94 2.30
C LEU A 288 32.13 -12.39 3.69
N LEU A 289 31.31 -13.45 3.78
CA LEU A 289 30.92 -14.03 5.07
C LEU A 289 32.15 -14.52 5.86
N ASN A 290 33.09 -15.19 5.20
CA ASN A 290 34.35 -15.62 5.82
C ASN A 290 35.21 -14.44 6.30
N LYS A 291 35.21 -13.33 5.55
CA LYS A 291 35.94 -12.09 5.91
C LYS A 291 35.34 -11.40 7.13
N TYR A 292 34.01 -11.34 7.25
CA TYR A 292 33.36 -10.52 8.28
C TYR A 292 32.91 -11.29 9.53
N LEU A 293 32.60 -12.59 9.43
CA LEU A 293 32.12 -13.38 10.57
C LEU A 293 33.03 -13.33 11.82
N PRO A 294 34.37 -13.30 11.71
CA PRO A 294 35.24 -13.18 12.88
C PRO A 294 35.00 -11.90 13.72
N HIS A 295 34.44 -10.84 13.12
CA HIS A 295 34.36 -9.51 13.71
C HIS A 295 33.01 -9.18 14.37
N HIS A 296 31.98 -10.00 14.14
CA HIS A 296 30.61 -9.74 14.61
C HIS A 296 30.06 -10.95 15.36
N GLU A 297 28.99 -10.79 16.14
CA GLU A 297 28.28 -11.95 16.69
C GLU A 297 27.47 -12.66 15.61
N TRP A 298 26.85 -11.90 14.71
CA TRP A 298 26.13 -12.40 13.55
C TRP A 298 26.55 -11.67 12.29
N VAL A 299 26.70 -12.40 11.19
CA VAL A 299 26.81 -11.81 9.86
C VAL A 299 25.79 -12.45 8.95
N LEU A 300 24.96 -11.61 8.33
CA LEU A 300 23.96 -11.98 7.36
C LEU A 300 24.38 -11.45 5.98
N TRP A 301 24.37 -12.33 5.01
CA TRP A 301 24.33 -11.95 3.60
C TRP A 301 22.88 -11.69 3.20
N VAL A 302 22.66 -10.61 2.45
CA VAL A 302 21.37 -10.31 1.82
C VAL A 302 21.62 -9.88 0.37
N ASP A 303 20.98 -10.59 -0.58
CA ASP A 303 21.10 -10.32 -2.02
C ASP A 303 20.63 -8.89 -2.38
N ALA A 304 21.21 -8.33 -3.44
CA ALA A 304 20.91 -6.99 -3.91
C ALA A 304 19.51 -6.83 -4.52
N ASP A 305 18.82 -7.93 -4.81
CA ASP A 305 17.42 -7.99 -5.21
C ASP A 305 16.49 -8.43 -4.08
N ILE A 306 16.83 -8.05 -2.85
CA ILE A 306 15.98 -8.14 -1.66
C ILE A 306 15.76 -6.74 -1.08
N LEU A 307 14.56 -6.46 -0.57
CA LEU A 307 14.28 -5.26 0.23
C LEU A 307 13.76 -5.66 1.62
N PHE A 308 14.17 -4.92 2.66
CA PHE A 308 13.45 -4.88 3.94
C PHE A 308 12.20 -4.01 3.75
N VAL A 309 11.05 -4.63 3.51
CA VAL A 309 9.79 -3.92 3.24
C VAL A 309 9.12 -3.44 4.53
N ASN A 310 9.32 -4.15 5.64
CA ASN A 310 8.97 -3.68 6.97
C ASN A 310 10.23 -3.24 7.72
N GLN A 311 10.46 -1.93 7.72
CA GLN A 311 11.69 -1.34 8.24
C GLN A 311 11.75 -1.32 9.77
N ALA A 312 10.62 -1.53 10.46
CA ALA A 312 10.54 -1.56 11.92
C ALA A 312 10.73 -2.96 12.52
N LYS A 313 10.50 -4.02 11.74
CA LYS A 313 10.65 -5.39 12.22
C LYS A 313 12.13 -5.76 12.37
N GLN A 314 12.51 -6.17 13.58
CA GLN A 314 13.87 -6.57 13.97
C GLN A 314 14.26 -7.97 13.46
N LEU A 315 15.56 -8.21 13.30
CA LEU A 315 16.11 -9.52 12.91
C LEU A 315 16.20 -10.49 14.09
N GLU A 316 16.41 -9.99 15.30
CA GLU A 316 16.72 -10.77 16.51
C GLU A 316 15.74 -11.91 16.77
N PRO A 317 14.41 -11.76 16.62
CA PRO A 317 13.47 -12.87 16.80
C PRO A 317 13.71 -14.05 15.85
N LEU A 318 14.32 -13.82 14.68
CA LEU A 318 14.70 -14.87 13.73
C LEU A 318 16.08 -15.48 14.04
N LEU A 319 16.93 -14.76 14.77
CA LEU A 319 18.27 -15.20 15.15
C LEU A 319 18.27 -15.99 16.46
N GLU A 320 17.32 -15.70 17.35
CA GLU A 320 17.23 -16.33 18.67
C GLU A 320 17.11 -17.85 18.56
N GLY A 321 17.92 -18.57 19.34
CA GLY A 321 17.93 -20.03 19.36
C GLY A 321 18.63 -20.70 18.17
N HIS A 322 19.14 -19.94 17.20
CA HIS A 322 19.81 -20.46 16.01
C HIS A 322 21.31 -20.15 16.01
N ASP A 323 22.08 -20.97 15.30
CA ASP A 323 23.49 -20.68 14.96
C ASP A 323 23.68 -20.40 13.46
N ILE A 324 22.72 -20.84 12.64
CA ILE A 324 22.68 -20.64 11.19
C ILE A 324 21.23 -20.29 10.85
N VAL A 325 21.03 -19.27 10.01
CA VAL A 325 19.70 -18.94 9.49
C VAL A 325 19.73 -18.99 7.96
N ALA A 326 18.82 -19.77 7.39
CA ALA A 326 18.61 -19.89 5.95
C ALA A 326 17.12 -20.16 5.73
N ALA A 327 16.54 -19.51 4.72
CA ALA A 327 15.14 -19.71 4.36
C ALA A 327 14.97 -20.94 3.47
N HIS A 328 13.81 -21.59 3.53
CA HIS A 328 13.41 -22.60 2.56
C HIS A 328 13.41 -22.04 1.13
N ASP A 329 13.79 -22.87 0.15
CA ASP A 329 13.63 -22.52 -1.26
C ASP A 329 12.19 -22.76 -1.72
N ILE A 330 11.72 -21.97 -2.69
CA ILE A 330 10.46 -22.26 -3.37
C ILE A 330 10.61 -23.39 -4.40
N GLY A 331 11.82 -23.59 -4.91
CA GLY A 331 12.16 -24.52 -5.97
C GLY A 331 12.59 -25.88 -5.42
N SER A 332 13.57 -26.47 -6.10
CA SER A 332 14.03 -27.83 -5.80
C SER A 332 15.13 -27.92 -4.74
N TRP A 333 15.69 -26.80 -4.28
CA TRP A 333 16.71 -26.80 -3.23
C TRP A 333 16.09 -26.82 -1.84
N ILE A 334 16.85 -27.21 -0.81
CA ILE A 334 16.36 -27.19 0.57
C ILE A 334 16.37 -25.76 1.17
N ILE A 335 17.23 -24.88 0.65
CA ILE A 335 17.36 -23.49 1.08
C ILE A 335 17.46 -22.53 -0.11
N ASN A 336 17.01 -21.30 0.10
CA ASN A 336 17.33 -20.18 -0.75
C ASN A 336 18.50 -19.37 -0.15
N ALA A 337 19.59 -19.25 -0.88
CA ALA A 337 20.81 -18.61 -0.40
C ALA A 337 20.81 -17.08 -0.51
N GLY A 338 19.70 -16.46 -0.93
CA GLY A 338 19.63 -15.00 -1.06
C GLY A 338 19.60 -14.25 0.27
N ALA A 339 19.16 -14.91 1.35
CA ALA A 339 19.31 -14.45 2.72
C ALA A 339 19.91 -15.58 3.57
N LEU A 340 21.15 -15.41 4.01
CA LEU A 340 21.93 -16.44 4.71
C LEU A 340 22.73 -15.83 5.85
N GLY A 341 22.59 -16.36 7.07
CA GLY A 341 23.25 -15.81 8.25
C GLY A 341 23.96 -16.86 9.10
N PHE A 342 25.07 -16.46 9.71
CA PHE A 342 25.85 -17.31 10.61
C PHE A 342 26.18 -16.57 11.90
N ARG A 343 26.03 -17.27 13.03
CA ARG A 343 26.53 -16.84 14.33
C ARG A 343 28.02 -17.13 14.45
N ARG A 344 28.78 -16.26 15.11
CA ARG A 344 30.22 -16.47 15.37
C ARG A 344 30.42 -17.51 16.47
N THR A 345 30.50 -18.76 16.05
CA THR A 345 30.94 -19.91 16.83
C THR A 345 32.17 -20.54 16.16
N SER A 346 33.01 -21.26 16.90
CA SER A 346 34.17 -21.95 16.31
C SER A 346 33.73 -22.91 15.18
N ARG A 347 32.61 -23.61 15.38
CA ARG A 347 32.01 -24.52 14.40
C ARG A 347 31.61 -23.77 13.11
N ASN A 348 30.96 -22.61 13.24
CA ASN A 348 30.52 -21.86 12.07
C ASN A 348 31.67 -21.18 11.33
N LEU A 349 32.73 -20.74 12.03
CA LEU A 349 33.93 -20.23 11.38
C LEU A 349 34.60 -21.30 10.50
N GLU A 350 34.72 -22.53 11.02
CA GLU A 350 35.24 -23.67 10.25
C GLU A 350 34.31 -24.05 9.09
N LEU A 351 33.00 -24.06 9.32
CA LEU A 351 31.99 -24.38 8.29
C LEU A 351 32.03 -23.36 7.14
N VAL A 352 32.02 -22.06 7.45
CA VAL A 352 32.06 -20.99 6.44
C VAL A 352 33.34 -21.06 5.62
N ALA A 353 34.49 -21.32 6.26
CA ALA A 353 35.76 -21.53 5.56
C ALA A 353 35.70 -22.76 4.64
N ARG A 354 35.14 -23.89 5.09
CA ARG A 354 34.96 -25.09 4.26
C ARG A 354 34.04 -24.86 3.07
N ILE A 355 32.88 -24.24 3.27
CA ILE A 355 31.95 -23.92 2.17
C ILE A 355 32.67 -23.02 1.15
N PHE A 356 33.44 -22.04 1.62
CA PHE A 356 34.24 -21.17 0.75
C PHE A 356 35.29 -21.95 -0.06
N GLU A 357 36.00 -22.91 0.55
CA GLU A 357 36.92 -23.81 -0.16
C GLU A 357 36.19 -24.65 -1.22
N SER A 358 35.02 -25.20 -0.90
CA SER A 358 34.19 -25.95 -1.86
C SER A 358 33.72 -25.07 -3.02
N ILE A 359 33.33 -23.82 -2.76
CA ILE A 359 33.01 -22.85 -3.81
C ILE A 359 34.22 -22.59 -4.69
N CYS A 360 35.41 -22.36 -4.11
CA CYS A 360 36.63 -22.18 -4.89
C CYS A 360 36.89 -23.36 -5.83
N ALA A 361 36.61 -24.59 -5.40
CA ALA A 361 36.80 -25.81 -6.18
C ALA A 361 35.77 -26.03 -7.32
N VAL A 362 34.66 -25.28 -7.38
CA VAL A 362 33.67 -25.42 -8.46
C VAL A 362 34.30 -25.10 -9.82
N PRO A 363 34.23 -25.99 -10.83
CA PRO A 363 34.95 -25.79 -12.09
C PRO A 363 34.33 -24.70 -12.98
N ASP A 364 33.01 -24.57 -13.01
CA ASP A 364 32.29 -23.59 -13.84
C ASP A 364 31.58 -22.54 -12.98
N LYS A 365 32.07 -21.31 -13.07
CA LYS A 365 31.50 -20.11 -12.42
C LYS A 365 31.16 -19.02 -13.44
N SER A 366 30.92 -19.42 -14.70
CA SER A 366 30.75 -18.49 -15.83
C SER A 366 29.49 -17.60 -15.73
N SER A 367 28.50 -18.02 -14.92
CA SER A 367 27.29 -17.25 -14.65
C SER A 367 26.80 -17.48 -13.22
N THR A 368 25.79 -16.70 -12.81
CA THR A 368 25.09 -16.86 -11.52
C THR A 368 24.48 -18.25 -11.34
N TYR A 369 24.10 -18.93 -12.43
CA TYR A 369 23.44 -20.24 -12.40
C TYR A 369 24.36 -21.40 -12.84
N ALA A 370 25.59 -21.11 -13.25
CA ALA A 370 26.57 -22.13 -13.61
C ALA A 370 26.75 -23.10 -12.43
N SER A 371 26.81 -24.41 -12.70
CA SER A 371 26.90 -25.44 -11.65
C SER A 371 25.86 -25.34 -10.54
N GLY A 372 24.70 -24.70 -10.79
CA GLY A 372 23.65 -24.49 -9.78
C GLY A 372 23.91 -23.35 -8.79
N GLY A 373 24.92 -22.50 -9.04
CA GLY A 373 25.30 -21.38 -8.18
C GLY A 373 25.94 -21.80 -6.85
N ASP A 374 26.29 -20.82 -6.02
CA ASP A 374 26.75 -21.04 -4.64
C ASP A 374 25.68 -21.76 -3.79
N GLN A 375 24.40 -21.50 -4.05
CA GLN A 375 23.27 -22.13 -3.37
C GLN A 375 23.35 -23.65 -3.38
N THR A 376 23.74 -24.28 -4.49
CA THR A 376 23.88 -25.75 -4.56
C THR A 376 24.94 -26.25 -3.60
N VAL A 377 26.11 -25.60 -3.57
CA VAL A 377 27.20 -25.98 -2.66
C VAL A 377 26.79 -25.81 -1.20
N VAL A 378 26.16 -24.68 -0.85
CA VAL A 378 25.70 -24.41 0.52
C VAL A 378 24.64 -25.44 0.92
N ALA A 379 23.62 -25.64 0.08
CA ALA A 379 22.52 -26.59 0.34
C ALA A 379 23.04 -28.02 0.54
N ASP A 380 23.96 -28.48 -0.30
CA ASP A 380 24.54 -29.83 -0.21
C ASP A 380 25.33 -30.02 1.09
N ILE A 381 26.17 -29.06 1.47
CA ILE A 381 26.96 -29.15 2.71
C ILE A 381 26.04 -29.13 3.94
N LEU A 382 25.06 -28.21 3.99
CA LEU A 382 24.10 -28.17 5.09
C LEU A 382 23.32 -29.49 5.20
N THR A 383 22.84 -30.02 4.08
CA THR A 383 22.05 -31.28 4.08
C THR A 383 22.91 -32.48 4.46
N ASN A 384 24.04 -32.67 3.78
CA ASN A 384 24.82 -33.90 3.88
C ASN A 384 25.67 -33.96 5.16
N GLU A 385 26.16 -32.83 5.66
CA GLU A 385 27.06 -32.79 6.82
C GLU A 385 26.35 -32.39 8.12
N LEU A 386 25.32 -31.55 8.04
CA LEU A 386 24.59 -31.07 9.22
C LEU A 386 23.20 -31.69 9.36
N GLY A 387 22.76 -32.51 8.39
CA GLY A 387 21.42 -33.10 8.39
C GLY A 387 20.31 -32.07 8.19
N TRP A 388 20.61 -30.94 7.54
CA TRP A 388 19.67 -29.84 7.34
C TRP A 388 18.42 -30.29 6.59
N ASN A 389 17.26 -29.88 7.08
CA ASN A 389 15.95 -30.19 6.53
C ASN A 389 14.97 -29.05 6.85
N LEU A 390 13.70 -29.20 6.46
CA LEU A 390 12.68 -28.15 6.62
C LEU A 390 12.32 -27.85 8.09
N ASP A 391 12.60 -28.74 9.03
CA ASP A 391 12.40 -28.47 10.46
C ASP A 391 13.56 -27.64 11.06
N THR A 392 14.68 -27.53 10.34
CA THR A 392 15.87 -26.77 10.75
C THR A 392 15.91 -25.38 10.12
N GLY A 393 15.41 -25.24 8.88
CA GLY A 393 15.37 -23.99 8.16
C GLY A 393 14.27 -23.05 8.66
N LEU A 394 14.45 -21.75 8.39
CA LEU A 394 13.38 -20.78 8.55
C LEU A 394 12.43 -20.88 7.35
N ASP A 395 11.15 -20.64 7.59
CA ASP A 395 10.19 -20.58 6.50
C ASP A 395 10.48 -19.38 5.57
N LEU A 396 10.13 -19.54 4.30
CA LEU A 396 10.35 -18.51 3.29
C LEU A 396 9.50 -17.24 3.54
N VAL A 397 8.38 -17.30 4.27
CA VAL A 397 7.55 -16.10 4.53
C VAL A 397 8.09 -15.23 5.66
N SER A 398 8.97 -15.77 6.51
CA SER A 398 9.59 -15.06 7.62
C SER A 398 10.91 -14.37 7.25
N LEU A 399 11.78 -15.02 6.47
CA LEU A 399 13.13 -14.52 6.18
C LEU A 399 13.35 -14.09 4.72
N ASN A 400 12.77 -14.78 3.72
CA ASN A 400 13.14 -14.59 2.32
C ASN A 400 11.90 -14.67 1.42
N THR A 401 10.95 -13.75 1.64
CA THR A 401 9.60 -13.85 1.07
C THR A 401 9.61 -13.58 -0.43
N PRO A 402 9.10 -14.49 -1.27
CA PRO A 402 8.87 -14.19 -2.69
C PRO A 402 8.01 -12.94 -2.89
N TRP A 403 8.34 -12.09 -3.86
CA TRP A 403 7.60 -10.84 -4.11
C TRP A 403 6.10 -11.01 -4.37
N PHE A 404 5.67 -12.16 -4.89
CA PHE A 404 4.26 -12.50 -5.09
C PHE A 404 3.58 -13.12 -3.85
N PHE A 405 4.34 -13.41 -2.78
CA PHE A 405 3.80 -13.82 -1.46
C PHE A 405 3.80 -12.66 -0.45
N GLN A 406 4.33 -11.50 -0.81
CA GLN A 406 4.46 -10.36 0.08
C GLN A 406 3.13 -9.99 0.75
N GLN A 407 3.20 -9.84 2.07
CA GLN A 407 2.21 -9.22 2.93
C GLN A 407 2.79 -7.94 3.54
N ASP A 408 1.94 -7.08 4.09
CA ASP A 408 2.40 -5.84 4.75
C ASP A 408 3.24 -6.15 6.02
N SER A 409 3.08 -7.35 6.59
CA SER A 409 3.86 -7.86 7.72
C SER A 409 5.16 -8.56 7.33
N SER A 410 5.45 -8.75 6.04
CA SER A 410 6.69 -9.39 5.58
C SER A 410 7.91 -8.58 6.00
N LEU A 411 8.97 -9.24 6.49
CA LEU A 411 10.21 -8.55 6.87
C LEU A 411 11.01 -8.18 5.61
N MET A 412 11.47 -9.19 4.89
CA MET A 412 12.27 -9.07 3.66
C MET A 412 11.53 -9.70 2.49
N VAL A 413 11.61 -9.07 1.33
CA VAL A 413 11.00 -9.52 0.08
C VAL A 413 12.06 -9.67 -1.00
N HIS A 414 12.05 -10.80 -1.70
CA HIS A 414 13.01 -11.19 -2.72
C HIS A 414 12.38 -11.20 -4.12
N TYR A 415 13.03 -10.50 -5.04
CA TYR A 415 12.56 -10.20 -6.40
C TYR A 415 13.24 -11.09 -7.45
N TYR A 416 13.37 -12.38 -7.13
CA TYR A 416 13.93 -13.36 -8.05
C TYR A 416 12.99 -13.62 -9.25
N GLY A 417 13.57 -14.08 -10.35
CA GLY A 417 12.82 -14.44 -11.56
C GLY A 417 12.25 -13.26 -12.36
N MET A 418 12.67 -12.03 -12.05
CA MET A 418 12.31 -10.81 -12.79
C MET A 418 13.43 -10.36 -13.74
N ALA A 419 13.07 -9.71 -14.85
CA ALA A 419 14.02 -9.00 -15.70
C ALA A 419 14.60 -7.79 -14.96
N THR A 420 15.86 -7.42 -15.25
CA THR A 420 16.62 -6.40 -14.49
C THR A 420 15.89 -5.08 -14.33
N GLU A 421 15.33 -4.55 -15.42
CA GLU A 421 14.67 -3.24 -15.45
C GLU A 421 13.32 -3.27 -14.72
N LEU A 422 12.55 -4.34 -14.93
CA LEU A 422 11.25 -4.54 -14.29
C LEU A 422 11.39 -4.88 -12.80
N ARG A 423 12.48 -5.55 -12.43
CA ARG A 423 12.89 -5.75 -11.04
C ARG A 423 13.16 -4.41 -10.37
N ALA A 424 13.95 -3.54 -11.00
CA ALA A 424 14.21 -2.20 -10.46
C ALA A 424 12.93 -1.38 -10.29
N LEU A 425 12.01 -1.44 -11.26
CA LEU A 425 10.68 -0.84 -11.17
C LEU A 425 9.90 -1.35 -9.96
N MET A 426 9.82 -2.67 -9.80
CA MET A 426 9.08 -3.29 -8.71
C MET A 426 9.70 -2.96 -7.35
N MET A 427 11.02 -3.03 -7.24
CA MET A 427 11.75 -2.66 -6.02
C MET A 427 11.55 -1.19 -5.68
N ALA A 428 11.62 -0.27 -6.65
CA ALA A 428 11.39 1.15 -6.41
C ALA A 428 9.96 1.40 -5.90
N ALA A 429 8.96 0.75 -6.49
CA ALA A 429 7.56 0.86 -6.07
C ALA A 429 7.36 0.36 -4.63
N GLN A 430 7.95 -0.78 -4.27
CA GLN A 430 7.85 -1.32 -2.92
C GLN A 430 8.69 -0.55 -1.89
N ASP A 431 9.83 0.01 -2.28
CA ASP A 431 10.64 0.84 -1.40
C ASP A 431 9.90 2.11 -0.97
N ARG A 432 9.16 2.74 -1.90
CA ARG A 432 8.22 3.85 -1.58
C ARG A 432 7.21 3.43 -0.51
N GLY A 433 6.70 2.20 -0.59
CA GLY A 433 5.84 1.61 0.44
C GLY A 433 6.56 1.48 1.79
N SER A 434 7.79 0.97 1.80
CA SER A 434 8.60 0.80 3.02
C SER A 434 8.90 2.13 3.72
N LEU A 435 9.04 3.23 2.96
CA LEU A 435 9.24 4.58 3.50
C LEU A 435 8.01 5.10 4.26
N ARG A 436 6.80 4.79 3.77
CA ARG A 436 5.54 5.16 4.44
C ARG A 436 5.41 4.45 5.79
N HIS A 437 5.83 3.19 5.86
CA HIS A 437 5.87 2.43 7.11
C HIS A 437 7.01 2.92 8.02
N SER A 438 8.14 3.35 7.45
CA SER A 438 9.29 3.86 8.20
C SER A 438 9.04 5.22 8.86
N ALA A 439 8.29 6.10 8.21
CA ALA A 439 7.99 7.45 8.70
C ALA A 439 6.93 7.45 9.82
N ALA A 440 6.14 6.38 9.92
CA ALA A 440 5.24 6.18 11.04
C ALA A 440 6.02 5.92 12.35
N ASP A 441 7.13 5.17 12.30
CA ASP A 441 7.90 4.71 13.47
C ASP A 441 9.18 5.54 13.77
N ALA A 442 9.30 6.78 13.27
CA ALA A 442 10.52 7.61 13.35
C ALA A 442 10.42 8.76 14.37
N THR A 443 9.97 8.47 15.59
CA THR A 443 10.29 9.29 16.77
C THR A 443 11.50 8.66 17.51
N PRO A 444 12.51 9.42 17.96
CA PRO A 444 13.71 8.83 18.55
C PRO A 444 13.47 8.39 20.01
N ASP A 445 13.64 7.10 20.29
CA ASP A 445 13.76 6.55 21.64
C ASP A 445 14.98 7.13 22.37
N ALA A 446 14.74 8.06 23.29
CA ALA A 446 15.70 8.47 24.30
C ALA A 446 15.59 7.53 25.52
N HIS A 447 16.14 6.32 25.41
CA HIS A 447 16.37 5.44 26.56
C HIS A 447 17.87 5.19 26.77
N THR A 448 18.54 6.17 27.37
CA THR A 448 19.69 5.89 28.24
C THR A 448 19.17 5.83 29.67
N THR A 449 19.17 4.63 30.23
CA THR A 449 18.90 4.37 31.64
C THR A 449 20.01 4.97 32.50
N GLN A 450 19.76 6.14 33.08
CA GLN A 450 20.39 6.56 34.32
C GLN A 450 19.32 6.88 35.36
N ASP A 451 19.21 5.94 36.29
CA ASP A 451 18.82 6.08 37.70
C ASP A 451 18.31 7.48 38.10
N ALA A 452 16.98 7.62 38.21
CA ALA A 452 16.35 8.81 38.75
C ALA A 452 15.52 8.42 39.99
N GLY A 453 16.09 8.71 41.16
CA GLY A 453 15.32 8.80 42.39
C GLY A 453 14.17 9.79 42.25
N HIS A 454 13.07 9.48 42.94
CA HIS A 454 11.90 10.34 43.14
C HIS A 454 12.26 11.84 43.17
N LYS A 455 11.79 12.59 42.16
CA LYS A 455 11.56 14.02 42.28
C LYS A 455 10.07 14.29 41.99
N PRO A 456 9.39 15.10 42.80
CA PRO A 456 8.00 15.47 42.54
C PRO A 456 7.95 16.39 41.31
N LEU A 457 6.97 16.15 40.42
CA LEU A 457 6.62 17.05 39.33
C LEU A 457 6.22 18.41 39.91
N THR A 458 7.10 19.39 39.76
CA THR A 458 6.79 20.80 40.01
C THR A 458 6.17 21.41 38.76
N ARG A 459 4.97 21.98 38.93
CA ARG A 459 4.28 22.96 38.07
C ARG A 459 5.11 23.45 36.88
N ASP A 460 4.79 22.96 35.69
CA ASP A 460 5.07 23.71 34.46
C ASP A 460 3.94 24.74 34.26
N VAL A 461 4.31 25.98 34.52
CA VAL A 461 3.62 27.17 34.05
C VAL A 461 3.70 27.12 32.53
N LEU A 462 2.55 27.26 31.83
CA LEU A 462 2.47 27.45 30.38
C LEU A 462 3.63 28.36 29.93
N PRO A 463 4.53 27.91 29.03
CA PRO A 463 5.63 28.74 28.58
C PRO A 463 5.04 30.02 27.99
N SER A 464 5.59 31.16 28.39
CA SER A 464 5.32 32.43 27.73
C SER A 464 5.58 32.24 26.24
N ILE A 465 4.52 32.35 25.41
CA ILE A 465 4.63 32.27 23.96
C ILE A 465 5.52 33.45 23.53
N GLU A 466 6.81 33.20 23.30
CA GLU A 466 7.63 34.15 22.57
C GLU A 466 7.00 34.33 21.18
N PRO A 467 6.87 35.55 20.67
CA PRO A 467 6.31 35.77 19.34
C PRO A 467 7.15 35.00 18.31
N MET A 468 6.53 34.04 17.62
CA MET A 468 7.19 33.29 16.56
C MET A 468 7.74 34.27 15.52
N THR A 469 9.00 34.09 15.16
CA THR A 469 9.59 34.86 14.06
C THR A 469 9.02 34.39 12.73
N ASP A 470 9.14 35.21 11.68
CA ASP A 470 8.76 34.80 10.32
C ASP A 470 9.47 33.51 9.90
N GLN A 471 10.71 33.31 10.37
CA GLN A 471 11.49 32.10 10.06
C GLN A 471 10.91 30.86 10.76
N ASP A 472 10.41 31.00 11.98
CA ASP A 472 9.78 29.90 12.72
C ASP A 472 8.48 29.45 12.04
N ILE A 473 7.69 30.40 11.52
CA ILE A 473 6.45 30.10 10.78
C ILE A 473 6.77 29.33 9.49
N ILE A 474 7.79 29.75 8.74
CA ILE A 474 8.23 29.06 7.52
C ILE A 474 8.70 27.64 7.84
N ALA A 475 9.50 27.49 8.89
CA ALA A 475 10.02 26.19 9.32
C ALA A 475 8.90 25.26 9.84
N ALA A 476 7.87 25.80 10.49
CA ALA A 476 6.75 25.03 11.02
C ALA A 476 5.72 24.61 9.96
N LEU A 477 5.61 25.36 8.84
CA LEU A 477 4.64 25.09 7.76
C LEU A 477 5.34 24.84 6.40
N PRO A 478 6.25 23.86 6.30
CA PRO A 478 7.03 23.65 5.07
C PRO A 478 6.14 23.23 3.89
N VAL A 479 5.06 22.48 4.14
CA VAL A 479 4.11 22.00 3.11
C VAL A 479 3.35 23.16 2.46
N PHE A 480 3.11 24.24 3.20
CA PHE A 480 2.36 25.41 2.71
C PHE A 480 3.27 26.56 2.29
N SER A 481 4.57 26.42 2.49
CA SER A 481 5.57 27.45 2.19
C SER A 481 5.84 27.57 0.69
N VAL A 482 6.22 28.78 0.27
CA VAL A 482 6.51 29.08 -1.13
C VAL A 482 7.82 28.45 -1.55
N ASN A 483 7.83 27.72 -2.68
CA ASN A 483 9.05 27.19 -3.28
C ASN A 483 9.71 28.20 -4.25
N SER A 484 10.04 29.40 -3.76
CA SER A 484 10.72 30.45 -4.53
C SER A 484 11.33 31.51 -3.60
N ALA A 485 12.10 32.46 -4.16
CA ALA A 485 12.75 33.52 -3.39
C ALA A 485 11.76 34.58 -2.89
N GLY A 486 12.01 35.13 -1.70
CA GLY A 486 11.22 36.21 -1.11
C GLY A 486 11.79 36.66 0.25
N THR A 487 11.29 37.77 0.80
CA THR A 487 11.61 38.16 2.17
C THR A 487 10.91 37.20 3.15
N ALA A 488 11.52 36.93 4.31
CA ALA A 488 10.96 36.00 5.31
C ALA A 488 9.51 36.37 5.68
N SER A 489 9.23 37.66 5.89
CA SER A 489 7.87 38.16 6.17
C SER A 489 6.86 37.84 5.05
N ALA A 490 7.25 38.01 3.79
CA ALA A 490 6.36 37.70 2.67
C ALA A 490 6.11 36.19 2.53
N VAL A 491 7.14 35.37 2.74
CA VAL A 491 7.04 33.91 2.67
C VAL A 491 6.19 33.38 3.83
N ALA A 492 6.40 33.86 5.06
CA ALA A 492 5.60 33.49 6.23
C ALA A 492 4.11 33.85 6.04
N ALA A 493 3.82 35.06 5.56
CA ALA A 493 2.45 35.49 5.27
C ALA A 493 1.78 34.62 4.19
N LEU A 494 2.51 34.23 3.15
CA LEU A 494 2.01 33.33 2.11
C LEU A 494 1.83 31.89 2.61
N ALA A 495 2.72 31.40 3.48
CA ALA A 495 2.58 30.08 4.10
C ALA A 495 1.31 29.98 4.94
N LEU A 496 1.05 30.98 5.80
CA LEU A 496 -0.19 31.07 6.58
C LEU A 496 -1.43 31.18 5.67
N LYS A 497 -1.35 31.99 4.62
CA LYS A 497 -2.45 32.13 3.65
C LYS A 497 -2.72 30.80 2.93
N SER A 498 -1.68 30.11 2.50
CA SER A 498 -1.74 28.81 1.82
C SER A 498 -2.33 27.74 2.73
N ALA A 499 -1.89 27.66 3.98
CA ALA A 499 -2.44 26.74 4.98
C ALA A 499 -3.95 26.93 5.18
N ASN A 500 -4.39 28.19 5.31
CA ASN A 500 -5.81 28.51 5.50
C ASN A 500 -6.67 28.32 4.24
N GLN A 501 -6.11 28.46 3.03
CA GLN A 501 -6.87 28.45 1.77
C GLN A 501 -6.88 27.09 1.06
N SER A 502 -5.91 26.21 1.33
CA SER A 502 -5.75 24.96 0.58
C SER A 502 -6.98 24.04 0.64
N PHE A 503 -7.48 23.72 1.83
CA PHE A 503 -8.66 22.86 1.96
C PHE A 503 -9.96 23.49 1.44
N PRO A 504 -10.27 24.78 1.68
CA PRO A 504 -11.40 25.44 1.04
C PRO A 504 -11.36 25.39 -0.50
N LEU A 505 -10.18 25.57 -1.09
CA LEU A 505 -10.00 25.49 -2.55
C LEU A 505 -10.18 24.06 -3.06
N LEU A 506 -9.64 23.06 -2.37
CA LEU A 506 -9.83 21.65 -2.71
C LEU A 506 -11.31 21.23 -2.61
N ALA A 507 -12.01 21.66 -1.56
CA ALA A 507 -13.44 21.37 -1.40
C ALA A 507 -14.28 22.00 -2.53
N THR A 508 -13.95 23.24 -2.91
CA THR A 508 -14.57 23.92 -4.07
C THR A 508 -14.30 23.14 -5.36
N LEU A 509 -13.03 22.76 -5.59
CA LEU A 509 -12.63 22.00 -6.78
C LEU A 509 -13.39 20.67 -6.89
N ILE A 510 -13.51 19.94 -5.78
CA ILE A 510 -14.28 18.68 -5.73
C ILE A 510 -15.74 18.94 -6.06
N SER A 511 -16.36 19.97 -5.49
CA SER A 511 -17.76 20.31 -5.74
C SER A 511 -18.03 20.62 -7.22
N GLU A 512 -17.12 21.37 -7.86
CA GLU A 512 -17.22 21.72 -9.29
C GLU A 512 -17.01 20.51 -10.21
N LEU A 513 -16.12 19.58 -9.84
CA LEU A 513 -15.76 18.43 -10.68
C LEU A 513 -16.66 17.20 -10.48
N SER A 514 -17.12 16.93 -9.26
CA SER A 514 -17.75 15.64 -8.91
C SER A 514 -19.27 15.62 -9.01
N GLN A 515 -19.92 16.79 -9.14
CA GLN A 515 -21.38 16.99 -9.06
C GLN A 515 -22.05 16.42 -7.78
N HIS A 516 -21.26 15.96 -6.79
CA HIS A 516 -21.75 15.35 -5.56
C HIS A 516 -21.14 16.10 -4.37
N GLU A 517 -21.89 17.04 -3.82
CA GLU A 517 -21.50 17.78 -2.61
C GLU A 517 -22.02 17.07 -1.35
N LEU A 518 -21.15 16.90 -0.35
CA LEU A 518 -21.55 16.40 0.96
C LEU A 518 -22.20 17.53 1.78
N HIS A 519 -23.53 17.54 1.79
CA HIS A 519 -24.31 18.49 2.59
C HIS A 519 -24.57 17.95 4.01
N ALA A 520 -24.55 18.86 4.98
CA ALA A 520 -24.91 18.53 6.36
C ALA A 520 -26.43 18.43 6.50
N LEU A 521 -26.91 17.35 7.12
CA LEU A 521 -28.30 17.14 7.48
C LEU A 521 -28.52 17.44 8.96
N PRO A 522 -29.68 17.94 9.41
CA PRO A 522 -29.98 17.99 10.86
C PRO A 522 -29.80 16.60 11.49
N VAL A 523 -29.18 16.51 12.67
CA VAL A 523 -28.84 15.21 13.30
C VAL A 523 -30.08 14.35 13.58
N GLU A 524 -31.25 14.97 13.79
CA GLU A 524 -32.55 14.31 13.94
C GLU A 524 -32.95 13.51 12.69
N ALA A 525 -32.49 13.91 11.51
CA ALA A 525 -32.76 13.22 10.25
C ALA A 525 -32.11 11.82 10.19
N ALA A 526 -31.17 11.51 11.09
CA ALA A 526 -30.64 10.16 11.25
C ALA A 526 -31.72 9.16 11.71
N LEU A 527 -32.76 9.62 12.43
CA LEU A 527 -33.80 8.74 12.96
C LEU A 527 -34.81 8.30 11.88
N THR A 528 -34.51 7.19 11.22
CA THR A 528 -35.32 6.68 10.10
C THR A 528 -36.28 5.54 10.47
N SER A 529 -36.26 5.05 11.71
CA SER A 529 -37.10 3.91 12.14
C SER A 529 -37.58 4.03 13.59
N ALA A 530 -38.67 3.34 13.94
CA ALA A 530 -39.18 3.31 15.31
C ALA A 530 -38.17 2.73 16.32
N ALA A 531 -37.37 1.75 15.88
CA ALA A 531 -36.27 1.19 16.68
C ALA A 531 -35.22 2.26 16.97
N ALA A 532 -34.84 3.07 15.97
CA ALA A 532 -33.88 4.16 16.15
C ALA A 532 -34.39 5.23 17.13
N HIS A 533 -35.68 5.59 17.04
CA HIS A 533 -36.29 6.55 17.97
C HIS A 533 -36.28 6.02 19.42
N THR A 534 -36.60 4.74 19.60
CA THR A 534 -36.60 4.10 20.92
C THR A 534 -35.18 4.05 21.49
N ALA A 535 -34.21 3.62 20.70
CA ALA A 535 -32.80 3.59 21.07
C ALA A 535 -32.28 4.99 21.46
N ALA A 536 -32.63 6.03 20.69
CA ALA A 536 -32.24 7.40 20.99
C ALA A 536 -32.77 7.88 22.35
N GLN A 537 -34.03 7.59 22.69
CA GLN A 537 -34.62 7.95 23.98
C GLN A 537 -33.96 7.23 25.17
N GLN A 538 -33.64 5.94 24.98
CA GLN A 538 -32.94 5.14 25.99
C GLN A 538 -31.51 5.64 26.20
N LEU A 539 -30.77 5.86 25.12
CA LEU A 539 -29.42 6.44 25.16
C LEU A 539 -29.43 7.82 25.82
N LYS A 540 -30.39 8.68 25.49
CA LYS A 540 -30.55 9.98 26.15
C LYS A 540 -30.67 9.82 27.67
N THR A 541 -31.53 8.92 28.11
CA THR A 541 -31.74 8.66 29.55
C THR A 541 -30.46 8.19 30.23
N LEU A 542 -29.67 7.33 29.58
CA LEU A 542 -28.41 6.82 30.09
C LEU A 542 -27.31 7.89 30.09
N PHE A 543 -27.18 8.69 29.03
CA PHE A 543 -26.25 9.81 28.98
C PHE A 543 -26.56 10.84 30.08
N ASP A 544 -27.84 11.21 30.26
CA ASP A 544 -28.27 12.10 31.34
C ASP A 544 -27.96 11.51 32.74
N HIS A 545 -28.15 10.19 32.92
CA HIS A 545 -27.86 9.50 34.17
C HIS A 545 -26.38 9.51 34.54
N TYR A 546 -25.52 9.13 33.60
CA TYR A 546 -24.07 9.07 33.81
C TYR A 546 -23.41 10.46 33.79
N GLY A 547 -24.07 11.45 33.18
CA GLY A 547 -23.59 12.83 33.07
C GLY A 547 -22.69 13.06 31.86
N SER A 548 -23.04 12.46 30.71
CA SER A 548 -22.43 12.73 29.42
C SER A 548 -23.22 13.80 28.67
N ASP A 549 -22.52 14.68 27.98
CA ASP A 549 -23.04 15.80 27.20
C ASP A 549 -23.59 15.41 25.81
N LYS A 550 -23.28 14.19 25.34
CA LYS A 550 -23.75 13.61 24.06
C LYS A 550 -25.27 13.70 23.88
N ALA A 551 -26.04 13.70 24.97
CA ALA A 551 -27.47 14.01 24.91
C ALA A 551 -27.76 15.50 24.99
N ASN A 552 -27.38 16.14 26.10
CA ASN A 552 -27.58 17.55 26.36
C ASN A 552 -26.24 18.19 26.69
N PRO A 553 -25.78 19.22 25.95
CA PRO A 553 -26.54 19.96 24.95
C PRO A 553 -26.33 19.52 23.49
N HIS A 554 -25.64 18.41 23.21
CA HIS A 554 -25.14 18.11 21.84
C HIS A 554 -26.15 17.44 20.89
N ASN A 555 -27.16 16.72 21.39
CA ASN A 555 -28.12 15.96 20.58
C ASN A 555 -27.55 14.78 19.76
N TYR A 556 -26.34 14.29 20.06
CA TYR A 556 -25.71 13.15 19.38
C TYR A 556 -26.44 11.82 19.59
N HIS A 557 -27.22 11.70 20.66
CA HIS A 557 -28.09 10.55 20.91
C HIS A 557 -29.05 10.23 19.74
N PHE A 558 -29.39 11.19 18.87
CA PHE A 558 -30.16 10.92 17.65
C PHE A 558 -29.38 10.08 16.62
N LEU A 559 -28.12 10.43 16.37
CA LEU A 559 -27.24 9.65 15.50
C LEU A 559 -26.95 8.27 16.12
N TYR A 560 -26.61 8.24 17.41
CA TYR A 560 -26.33 6.97 18.10
C TYR A 560 -27.55 6.06 18.19
N GLY A 561 -28.75 6.60 18.34
CA GLY A 561 -29.98 5.84 18.23
C GLY A 561 -30.15 5.18 16.86
N HIS A 562 -29.74 5.83 15.77
CA HIS A 562 -29.72 5.21 14.44
C HIS A 562 -28.67 4.10 14.34
N VAL A 563 -27.43 4.38 14.76
CA VAL A 563 -26.29 3.46 14.61
C VAL A 563 -26.49 2.20 15.47
N LEU A 564 -26.96 2.37 16.70
CA LEU A 564 -27.07 1.31 17.71
C LEU A 564 -28.52 0.81 17.90
N ARG A 565 -29.37 0.92 16.86
CA ARG A 565 -30.78 0.51 16.90
C ARG A 565 -31.02 -0.97 17.19
N GLU A 566 -29.98 -1.81 17.11
CA GLU A 566 -30.00 -3.25 17.38
C GLU A 566 -28.98 -3.59 18.49
N PRO A 567 -29.23 -3.19 19.76
CA PRO A 567 -28.23 -3.22 20.82
C PRO A 567 -27.69 -4.61 21.16
N LEU A 568 -28.47 -5.67 20.93
CA LEU A 568 -28.06 -7.06 21.17
C LEU A 568 -27.02 -7.57 20.16
N ALA A 569 -26.95 -6.96 18.97
CA ALA A 569 -26.05 -7.37 17.89
C ALA A 569 -24.65 -6.74 17.99
N VAL A 570 -24.51 -5.70 18.82
CA VAL A 570 -23.26 -4.95 18.97
C VAL A 570 -22.30 -5.69 19.91
N THR A 571 -21.05 -5.84 19.50
CA THR A 571 -20.03 -6.57 20.27
C THR A 571 -18.87 -5.69 20.71
N HIS A 572 -18.45 -4.69 19.93
CA HIS A 572 -17.32 -3.84 20.27
C HIS A 572 -17.58 -2.37 19.92
N VAL A 573 -17.35 -1.49 20.89
CA VAL A 573 -17.39 -0.04 20.74
C VAL A 573 -16.09 0.57 21.23
N LEU A 574 -15.49 1.47 20.47
CA LEU A 574 -14.35 2.30 20.88
C LEU A 574 -14.77 3.77 20.94
N GLU A 575 -14.32 4.49 21.96
CA GLU A 575 -14.37 5.95 22.03
C GLU A 575 -12.99 6.49 22.39
N ILE A 576 -12.45 7.36 21.53
CA ILE A 576 -11.19 8.09 21.73
C ILE A 576 -11.56 9.51 22.15
N GLY A 577 -11.06 9.96 23.30
CA GLY A 577 -11.56 11.14 23.99
C GLY A 577 -12.62 10.75 25.01
N MET A 578 -12.18 10.47 26.24
CA MET A 578 -13.08 10.14 27.37
C MET A 578 -13.46 11.38 28.19
N GLY A 579 -12.78 12.50 27.91
CA GLY A 579 -12.94 13.78 28.55
C GLY A 579 -12.32 13.81 29.95
N THR A 580 -11.19 14.51 30.08
CA THR A 580 -10.57 14.73 31.39
C THR A 580 -11.19 15.89 32.13
N ASN A 581 -11.29 15.79 33.45
CA ASN A 581 -11.71 16.88 34.34
C ASN A 581 -10.50 17.64 34.93
N ASN A 582 -9.29 17.33 34.49
CA ASN A 582 -8.08 18.03 34.90
C ASN A 582 -7.84 19.26 34.00
N GLU A 583 -7.96 20.46 34.58
CA GLU A 583 -7.92 21.74 33.85
C GLU A 583 -6.56 22.10 33.25
N ASP A 584 -5.51 21.36 33.59
CA ASP A 584 -4.17 21.50 33.03
C ASP A 584 -3.98 20.81 31.66
N VAL A 585 -4.96 20.02 31.22
CA VAL A 585 -4.95 19.34 29.91
C VAL A 585 -5.74 20.14 28.89
N VAL A 586 -5.22 20.26 27.66
CA VAL A 586 -5.94 20.86 26.53
C VAL A 586 -7.17 20.00 26.18
N SER A 587 -8.29 20.63 25.82
CA SER A 587 -9.57 19.92 25.55
C SER A 587 -10.14 19.19 26.78
N ASN A 588 -10.08 19.81 27.97
CA ASN A 588 -10.68 19.28 29.20
C ASN A 588 -12.16 19.67 29.36
N MET A 589 -12.89 18.89 30.16
CA MET A 589 -14.31 19.09 30.50
C MET A 589 -14.53 19.94 31.77
N SER A 590 -13.54 20.71 32.22
CA SER A 590 -13.49 21.40 33.53
C SER A 590 -13.56 20.46 34.75
N ALA A 591 -13.33 20.99 35.96
CA ALA A 591 -13.40 20.20 37.20
C ALA A 591 -14.76 19.50 37.46
N GLN A 592 -15.84 19.91 36.79
CA GLN A 592 -17.17 19.28 36.93
C GLN A 592 -17.40 18.11 35.96
N GLY A 593 -16.49 17.89 35.01
CA GLY A 593 -16.54 16.78 34.07
C GLY A 593 -16.51 15.42 34.75
N ARG A 594 -17.10 14.41 34.08
CA ARG A 594 -17.16 13.02 34.56
C ARG A 594 -16.49 12.09 33.55
N PRO A 595 -15.18 11.83 33.69
CA PRO A 595 -14.46 10.95 32.77
C PRO A 595 -15.14 9.59 32.58
N GLY A 596 -15.29 9.19 31.32
CA GLY A 596 -15.90 7.92 30.92
C GLY A 596 -17.41 7.80 31.17
N ALA A 597 -18.14 8.91 31.34
CA ALA A 597 -19.60 8.88 31.48
C ALA A 597 -20.31 8.26 30.26
N SER A 598 -19.86 8.60 29.05
CA SER A 598 -20.34 8.02 27.78
C SER A 598 -20.08 6.51 27.71
N LEU A 599 -18.89 6.05 28.08
CA LEU A 599 -18.53 4.62 28.11
C LEU A 599 -19.50 3.80 28.98
N ARG A 600 -19.84 4.32 30.17
CA ARG A 600 -20.79 3.65 31.08
C ARG A 600 -22.21 3.65 30.52
N ALA A 601 -22.63 4.72 29.86
CA ALA A 601 -23.92 4.78 29.16
C ALA A 601 -23.97 3.75 28.01
N PHE A 602 -22.91 3.64 27.21
CA PHE A 602 -22.83 2.64 26.14
C PHE A 602 -22.81 1.21 26.69
N ARG A 603 -22.05 0.94 27.76
CA ARG A 603 -22.02 -0.37 28.43
C ARG A 603 -23.42 -0.82 28.82
N ASP A 604 -24.18 0.05 29.48
CA ASP A 604 -25.51 -0.29 29.99
C ASP A 604 -26.56 -0.40 28.87
N PHE A 605 -26.38 0.37 27.78
CA PHE A 605 -27.24 0.27 26.61
C PHE A 605 -26.99 -1.00 25.79
N LEU A 606 -25.74 -1.47 25.73
CA LEU A 606 -25.28 -2.56 24.87
C LEU A 606 -24.89 -3.78 25.72
N PRO A 607 -25.83 -4.69 26.05
CA PRO A 607 -25.59 -5.73 27.06
C PRO A 607 -24.52 -6.77 26.67
N ASN A 608 -24.26 -6.94 25.37
CA ASN A 608 -23.29 -7.91 24.85
C ASN A 608 -21.95 -7.29 24.45
N ALA A 609 -21.83 -5.95 24.47
CA ALA A 609 -20.65 -5.27 23.97
C ALA A 609 -19.54 -5.16 25.01
N ARG A 610 -18.28 -5.26 24.56
CA ARG A 610 -17.11 -4.71 25.27
C ARG A 610 -16.89 -3.28 24.79
N ILE A 611 -16.66 -2.38 25.73
CA ILE A 611 -16.46 -0.96 25.51
C ILE A 611 -14.99 -0.66 25.75
N PHE A 612 -14.38 0.07 24.83
CA PHE A 612 -13.00 0.49 24.89
C PHE A 612 -12.96 2.02 24.92
N GLY A 613 -12.19 2.58 25.84
CA GLY A 613 -11.90 4.01 25.91
C GLY A 613 -10.44 4.28 25.61
N ALA A 614 -10.13 5.45 25.08
CA ALA A 614 -8.75 5.93 25.05
C ALA A 614 -8.69 7.44 25.29
N ASP A 615 -7.68 7.90 26.02
CA ASP A 615 -7.50 9.31 26.32
C ASP A 615 -6.01 9.66 26.49
N ILE A 616 -5.67 10.93 26.30
CA ILE A 616 -4.32 11.47 26.53
C ILE A 616 -4.01 11.53 28.04
N ASP A 617 -5.01 11.73 28.87
CA ASP A 617 -4.80 11.89 30.31
C ASP A 617 -4.81 10.53 31.03
N GLU A 618 -3.60 10.02 31.32
CA GLU A 618 -3.43 8.76 32.05
C GLU A 618 -4.13 8.74 33.42
N ARG A 619 -4.36 9.90 34.04
CA ARG A 619 -4.93 10.02 35.40
C ARG A 619 -6.40 9.63 35.45
N ILE A 620 -7.08 9.64 34.31
CA ILE A 620 -8.50 9.29 34.21
C ILE A 620 -8.73 7.89 33.62
N LEU A 621 -7.66 7.15 33.29
CA LEU A 621 -7.79 5.78 32.79
C LEU A 621 -8.26 4.85 33.92
N PHE A 622 -9.22 3.99 33.59
CA PHE A 622 -9.80 3.02 34.51
C PHE A 622 -10.17 1.70 33.80
N GLN A 623 -10.49 0.69 34.60
CA GLN A 623 -11.07 -0.55 34.13
C GLN A 623 -12.32 -0.86 34.97
N GLU A 624 -13.43 -1.14 34.31
CA GLU A 624 -14.72 -1.49 34.92
C GLU A 624 -15.30 -2.73 34.22
N ASP A 625 -16.44 -3.23 34.71
CA ASP A 625 -17.16 -4.32 34.01
C ASP A 625 -17.38 -3.96 32.54
N ARG A 626 -16.84 -4.81 31.64
CA ARG A 626 -16.86 -4.65 30.18
C ARG A 626 -16.27 -3.33 29.64
N ILE A 627 -15.52 -2.56 30.44
CA ILE A 627 -14.85 -1.33 30.01
C ILE A 627 -13.34 -1.46 30.23
N GLU A 628 -12.57 -1.26 29.16
CA GLU A 628 -11.11 -1.16 29.20
C GLU A 628 -10.66 0.17 28.62
N THR A 629 -9.69 0.83 29.25
CA THR A 629 -9.21 2.14 28.79
C THR A 629 -7.70 2.14 28.56
N TYR A 630 -7.25 2.96 27.63
CA TYR A 630 -5.85 3.02 27.22
C TYR A 630 -5.37 4.46 27.05
N PHE A 631 -4.08 4.68 27.28
CA PHE A 631 -3.44 5.93 26.91
C PHE A 631 -3.34 6.05 25.38
N VAL A 632 -3.60 7.25 24.85
CA VAL A 632 -3.32 7.61 23.47
C VAL A 632 -3.10 9.11 23.29
N ASP A 633 -2.12 9.49 22.47
CA ASP A 633 -1.94 10.85 21.96
C ASP A 633 -2.29 10.88 20.47
N GLN A 634 -3.45 11.46 20.13
CA GLN A 634 -3.89 11.50 18.73
C GLN A 634 -2.99 12.34 17.81
N THR A 635 -2.09 13.16 18.37
CA THR A 635 -1.09 13.91 17.60
C THR A 635 0.14 13.08 17.25
N GLU A 636 0.32 11.93 17.92
CA GLU A 636 1.44 11.02 17.75
C GLU A 636 0.99 9.66 17.18
N LEU A 637 1.26 9.44 15.88
CA LEU A 637 0.82 8.25 15.15
C LEU A 637 1.30 6.93 15.78
N ASP A 638 2.46 6.93 16.44
CA ASP A 638 3.00 5.77 17.15
C ASP A 638 2.08 5.31 18.29
N THR A 639 1.51 6.26 19.04
CA THR A 639 0.60 5.92 20.14
C THR A 639 -0.74 5.41 19.60
N MET A 640 -1.21 5.96 18.47
CA MET A 640 -2.41 5.49 17.76
C MET A 640 -2.22 4.06 17.22
N ALA A 641 -1.04 3.76 16.66
CA ALA A 641 -0.70 2.41 16.22
C ALA A 641 -0.59 1.43 17.40
N ALA A 642 0.00 1.86 18.53
CA ALA A 642 0.08 1.07 19.75
C ALA A 642 -1.31 0.77 20.33
N LEU A 643 -2.21 1.75 20.35
CA LEU A 643 -3.62 1.56 20.68
C LEU A 643 -4.25 0.53 19.74
N GLY A 644 -4.07 0.68 18.43
CA GLY A 644 -4.59 -0.23 17.42
C GLY A 644 -4.18 -1.70 17.61
N ARG A 645 -2.97 -1.96 18.12
CA ARG A 645 -2.47 -3.32 18.45
C ARG A 645 -3.11 -3.93 19.70
N LYS A 646 -3.50 -3.09 20.68
CA LYS A 646 -4.15 -3.54 21.93
C LYS A 646 -5.65 -3.79 21.74
N LEU A 647 -6.26 -3.12 20.78
CA LEU A 647 -7.68 -3.22 20.50
C LEU A 647 -8.05 -4.45 19.65
N PRO A 648 -9.31 -4.93 19.74
CA PRO A 648 -9.85 -5.95 18.84
C PRO A 648 -9.63 -5.67 17.34
N ALA A 649 -9.76 -6.74 16.55
CA ALA A 649 -9.65 -6.65 15.09
C ALA A 649 -10.83 -5.89 14.44
N GLU A 650 -12.03 -6.00 15.01
CA GLU A 650 -13.25 -5.47 14.40
C GLU A 650 -14.21 -4.78 15.40
N PHE A 651 -14.79 -3.65 14.97
CA PHE A 651 -15.70 -2.79 15.72
C PHE A 651 -17.01 -2.53 15.01
N ASP A 652 -18.09 -2.44 15.80
CA ASP A 652 -19.41 -2.02 15.32
C ASP A 652 -19.53 -0.48 15.30
N LEU A 653 -18.91 0.17 16.29
CA LEU A 653 -18.85 1.62 16.41
C LEU A 653 -17.47 2.07 16.91
N ILE A 654 -16.88 3.06 16.24
CA ILE A 654 -15.72 3.81 16.70
C ILE A 654 -16.11 5.29 16.78
N ILE A 655 -15.82 5.94 17.89
CA ILE A 655 -16.10 7.36 18.13
C ILE A 655 -14.78 8.07 18.35
N ASP A 656 -14.63 9.22 17.70
CA ASP A 656 -13.55 10.18 17.96
C ASP A 656 -14.14 11.48 18.49
N ASP A 657 -13.92 11.70 19.78
CA ASP A 657 -14.37 12.81 20.63
C ASP A 657 -13.18 13.41 21.41
N GLY A 658 -11.96 13.32 20.84
CA GLY A 658 -10.73 13.67 21.55
C GLY A 658 -10.30 15.12 21.38
N LEU A 659 -9.25 15.37 20.60
CA LEU A 659 -8.62 16.71 20.53
C LEU A 659 -9.38 17.72 19.65
N HIS A 660 -10.33 17.27 18.81
CA HIS A 660 -11.10 18.07 17.85
C HIS A 660 -10.29 18.89 16.83
N THR A 661 -9.02 18.54 16.64
CA THR A 661 -8.16 19.10 15.59
C THR A 661 -8.13 18.16 14.38
N PRO A 662 -8.12 18.68 13.14
CA PRO A 662 -8.19 17.84 11.95
C PRO A 662 -7.09 16.76 11.86
N ASN A 663 -5.84 17.07 12.25
CA ASN A 663 -4.74 16.11 12.24
C ASN A 663 -4.98 14.94 13.22
N ALA A 664 -5.42 15.24 14.45
CA ALA A 664 -5.78 14.22 15.44
C ALA A 664 -6.92 13.32 14.94
N ASN A 665 -7.95 13.92 14.36
CA ASN A 665 -9.08 13.14 13.90
C ASN A 665 -8.76 12.28 12.66
N LEU A 666 -7.89 12.78 11.78
CA LEU A 666 -7.36 11.98 10.66
C LEU A 666 -6.55 10.78 11.17
N ALA A 667 -5.78 10.92 12.25
CA ALA A 667 -5.07 9.79 12.86
C ALA A 667 -6.05 8.70 13.35
N SER A 668 -7.18 9.10 13.95
CA SER A 668 -8.25 8.16 14.34
C SER A 668 -8.86 7.45 13.13
N LEU A 669 -9.09 8.15 12.02
CA LEU A 669 -9.59 7.53 10.79
C LEU A 669 -8.62 6.48 10.23
N LEU A 670 -7.32 6.77 10.21
CA LEU A 670 -6.30 5.86 9.66
C LEU A 670 -6.27 4.50 10.37
N ILE A 671 -6.42 4.49 11.70
CA ILE A 671 -6.45 3.25 12.50
C ILE A 671 -7.85 2.66 12.59
N GLY A 672 -8.88 3.50 12.65
CA GLY A 672 -10.26 3.08 12.90
C GLY A 672 -10.95 2.49 11.68
N LEU A 673 -10.80 3.08 10.49
CA LEU A 673 -11.52 2.62 9.29
C LEU A 673 -11.26 1.15 8.96
N PRO A 674 -10.00 0.65 8.91
CA PRO A 674 -9.72 -0.76 8.61
C PRO A 674 -10.33 -1.74 9.63
N LYS A 675 -10.57 -1.27 10.86
CA LYS A 675 -11.13 -2.06 11.96
C LYS A 675 -12.66 -2.02 12.04
N LEU A 676 -13.37 -1.33 11.14
CA LEU A 676 -14.83 -1.38 11.13
C LEU A 676 -15.33 -2.72 10.59
N LYS A 677 -16.34 -3.32 11.21
CA LYS A 677 -17.11 -4.41 10.61
C LYS A 677 -17.88 -3.93 9.40
N ARG A 678 -18.27 -4.86 8.53
CA ARG A 678 -19.31 -4.57 7.53
C ARG A 678 -20.58 -4.07 8.22
N GLY A 679 -21.05 -2.89 7.84
CA GLY A 679 -22.18 -2.21 8.47
C GLY A 679 -21.82 -1.37 9.70
N GLY A 680 -20.60 -1.47 10.22
CA GLY A 680 -20.08 -0.68 11.33
C GLY A 680 -19.85 0.79 10.93
N HIS A 681 -19.78 1.65 11.95
CA HIS A 681 -19.66 3.10 11.79
C HIS A 681 -18.46 3.66 12.53
N LEU A 682 -17.79 4.64 11.93
CA LEU A 682 -16.89 5.55 12.63
C LEU A 682 -17.53 6.94 12.66
N VAL A 683 -17.59 7.57 13.83
CA VAL A 683 -18.15 8.92 14.02
C VAL A 683 -17.07 9.85 14.55
N VAL A 684 -16.86 10.98 13.89
CA VAL A 684 -16.03 12.09 14.38
C VAL A 684 -16.96 13.17 14.95
N GLU A 685 -16.78 13.52 16.22
CA GLU A 685 -17.58 14.49 16.97
C GLU A 685 -16.98 15.91 16.97
N ASP A 686 -17.83 16.89 17.32
CA ASP A 686 -17.51 18.31 17.51
C ASP A 686 -16.65 18.94 16.42
N ILE A 687 -16.97 18.62 15.16
CA ILE A 687 -16.36 19.26 14.01
C ILE A 687 -16.79 20.74 13.97
N HIS A 688 -15.82 21.63 14.14
CA HIS A 688 -16.03 23.08 14.01
C HIS A 688 -16.37 23.48 12.56
N PRO A 689 -17.24 24.49 12.33
CA PRO A 689 -17.57 24.96 10.98
C PRO A 689 -16.35 25.28 10.10
N GLU A 690 -15.28 25.81 10.68
CA GLU A 690 -14.04 26.14 9.95
C GLU A 690 -13.28 24.90 9.46
N HIS A 691 -13.53 23.73 10.04
CA HIS A 691 -12.90 22.46 9.64
C HIS A 691 -13.70 21.73 8.54
N LEU A 692 -14.91 22.18 8.18
CA LEU A 692 -15.80 21.48 7.25
C LEU A 692 -15.17 21.19 5.88
N SER A 693 -14.33 22.09 5.36
CA SER A 693 -13.65 21.86 4.09
C SER A 693 -12.72 20.66 4.13
N VAL A 694 -12.06 20.41 5.27
CA VAL A 694 -11.22 19.22 5.46
C VAL A 694 -12.08 17.96 5.32
N TRP A 695 -13.21 17.92 6.02
CA TRP A 695 -14.07 16.74 6.04
C TRP A 695 -14.79 16.47 4.72
N ARG A 696 -15.09 17.50 3.94
CA ARG A 696 -15.59 17.36 2.57
C ARG A 696 -14.55 16.71 1.65
N VAL A 697 -13.29 17.14 1.75
CA VAL A 697 -12.17 16.56 1.00
C VAL A 697 -11.94 15.10 1.42
N VAL A 698 -11.91 14.83 2.73
CA VAL A 698 -11.76 13.47 3.26
C VAL A 698 -12.88 12.57 2.75
N ALA A 699 -14.14 12.99 2.88
CA ALA A 699 -15.29 12.20 2.44
C ALA A 699 -15.25 11.85 0.95
N ALA A 700 -14.82 12.80 0.10
CA ALA A 700 -14.66 12.57 -1.33
C ALA A 700 -13.48 11.65 -1.69
N SER A 701 -12.51 11.52 -0.77
CA SER A 701 -11.33 10.67 -0.94
C SER A 701 -11.54 9.23 -0.45
N LEU A 702 -12.65 8.96 0.23
CA LEU A 702 -12.95 7.62 0.73
C LEU A 702 -13.30 6.66 -0.43
N PRO A 703 -12.83 5.39 -0.38
CA PRO A 703 -13.27 4.35 -1.30
C PRO A 703 -14.79 4.16 -1.30
N SER A 704 -15.34 3.66 -2.41
CA SER A 704 -16.78 3.48 -2.61
C SER A 704 -17.45 2.53 -1.61
N TRP A 705 -16.69 1.66 -0.94
CA TRP A 705 -17.17 0.79 0.13
C TRP A 705 -17.27 1.47 1.51
N TYR A 706 -16.95 2.76 1.60
CA TYR A 706 -17.30 3.61 2.75
C TYR A 706 -18.34 4.65 2.34
N LYS A 707 -19.34 4.86 3.19
CA LYS A 707 -20.38 5.86 2.98
C LYS A 707 -20.29 6.96 4.03
N PRO A 708 -19.74 8.14 3.71
CA PRO A 708 -19.76 9.29 4.59
C PRO A 708 -21.15 9.93 4.66
N SER A 709 -21.49 10.52 5.80
CA SER A 709 -22.70 11.31 6.03
C SER A 709 -22.38 12.39 7.06
N LEU A 710 -22.67 13.63 6.70
CA LEU A 710 -22.40 14.79 7.55
C LEU A 710 -23.70 15.23 8.24
N TYR A 711 -23.65 15.44 9.54
CA TYR A 711 -24.79 15.90 10.33
C TYR A 711 -24.47 17.19 11.05
N ALA A 712 -25.43 18.12 11.09
CA ALA A 712 -25.40 19.33 11.89
C ALA A 712 -26.12 19.08 13.21
N ALA A 713 -25.43 19.32 14.31
CA ALA A 713 -25.95 19.20 15.67
C ALA A 713 -25.93 20.57 16.36
N SER A 714 -26.36 20.63 17.62
CA SER A 714 -26.57 21.91 18.30
C SER A 714 -25.29 22.72 18.54
N HIS A 715 -24.14 22.07 18.67
CA HIS A 715 -22.86 22.72 19.02
C HIS A 715 -21.72 22.40 18.05
N GLY A 716 -22.00 21.71 16.94
CA GLY A 716 -20.98 21.32 15.97
C GLY A 716 -21.54 20.40 14.88
N TYR A 717 -20.63 19.82 14.11
CA TYR A 717 -20.96 18.82 13.10
C TYR A 717 -20.43 17.44 13.50
N LEU A 718 -21.09 16.41 12.99
CA LEU A 718 -20.69 15.01 13.10
C LEU A 718 -20.42 14.46 11.70
N LEU A 719 -19.28 13.81 11.51
CA LEU A 719 -19.03 13.00 10.31
C LEU A 719 -19.19 11.53 10.67
N ALA A 720 -20.22 10.88 10.13
CA ALA A 720 -20.42 9.44 10.26
C ALA A 720 -19.98 8.72 8.98
N ILE A 721 -19.11 7.73 9.09
CA ILE A 721 -18.62 6.92 7.98
C ILE A 721 -19.03 5.47 8.21
N LYS A 722 -19.86 4.94 7.31
CA LYS A 722 -20.33 3.54 7.37
C LYS A 722 -19.55 2.64 6.42
N ARG A 723 -19.08 1.49 6.88
CA ARG A 723 -18.52 0.44 5.99
C ARG A 723 -19.65 -0.34 5.30
N LEU A 724 -19.64 -0.41 3.97
CA LEU A 724 -20.64 -1.09 3.14
C LEU A 724 -20.24 -2.52 2.74
N GLY A 725 -18.94 -2.71 2.48
CA GLY A 725 -18.29 -3.92 1.96
C GLY A 725 -17.66 -4.77 3.04
#